data_AF-A0A4V3JXI8-F1
#
_entry.id   AF-A0A4V3JXI8-F1
#
_cell.length_a   1.000
_cell.length_b   1.000
_cell.length_c   1.000
_cell.angle_alpha   90.00
_cell.angle_beta   90.00
_cell.angle_gamma   90.00
#
_symmetry.space_group_name_H-M   'P 1'
#
loop_
_entity.id
_entity.type
_entity.pdbx_description
1 polymer ?
#
loop_
_entity_poly.entity_id
_entity_poly.type
_entity_poly.pdbx_seq_one_letter_code
_entity_poly.pdbx_strand_id
1 'polypeptide(L)'
;MFYIAILTIFTGFIMAIEANPLVIKPAGTTSAPDGWTFAAEGLEPVPIQVGKSLASQGFKPPTHGKYHFTFFFPKTETILAQGIYLNRVQEADKIFLNGTLIGKTGSFPPGEKYSPNWYLKRLYYLPDSLLKKGELNTLEVEIYYQNQTFPGGLFRTIPEIGNLDMLYSHIIKEDGRDFCIIMLFFGIGAYQIFSILLRRQPKANLYLLCSSMCFVLWRLPLLNVTHNFSGLEFNTLIRVFFIFQTLLPAALLLFSYSIFRDPLRNKEIAVVGLVVILALIQVFNIEYSTRIICLRIWEFSLLFLVAFVITGVIRAAKQKKKEASILGIGFLFLCIGGVTDITIDITTGKNIYLSQYGFLVLMILSAVTISFRNAKNEKELSLLTKDLEARVQIRTEELRKKNNNLEQDLFFASQLQGHLLPKDSPSVKGLNLFATYLPMEQVGGDLYDWVEVDEHQLLFLIADVAGHGVPAALVSSMVKVQFREIAKETQNPAKVLLKMNQALVFLVSKYFITASCALFDTKKNQVIISSAGHPNPLIYNGDDSKFSFLNLKGSILGWRESFQFQNWTQTITKGDRYFFYTDGVTEARADGKLFGESNLLRLLKKTKSKDIQAVAEVVQEEITKYSDKELKDDVTYVIIEII
;
A
#
# COMPACT_ATOMS: atom_id res chain seq x y z
N MET A 1 -69.86 -5.58 16.56
CA MET A 1 -69.23 -6.82 17.11
C MET A 1 -67.88 -6.57 17.79
N PHE A 2 -67.05 -5.62 17.34
CA PHE A 2 -65.75 -5.32 17.96
C PHE A 2 -65.83 -4.57 19.31
N TYR A 3 -66.92 -3.86 19.60
CA TYR A 3 -67.13 -3.14 20.87
C TYR A 3 -67.60 -4.04 22.03
N ILE A 4 -68.24 -5.17 21.72
CA ILE A 4 -68.71 -6.13 22.74
C ILE A 4 -67.55 -7.02 23.20
N ALA A 5 -66.59 -7.34 22.32
CA ALA A 5 -65.37 -8.08 22.70
C ALA A 5 -64.46 -7.29 23.66
N ILE A 6 -64.48 -5.96 23.61
CA ILE A 6 -63.70 -5.11 24.52
C ILE A 6 -64.37 -4.99 25.88
N LEU A 7 -65.72 -5.02 25.94
CA LEU A 7 -66.45 -5.01 27.21
C LEU A 7 -66.37 -6.34 27.96
N THR A 8 -66.35 -7.48 27.27
CA THR A 8 -66.21 -8.81 27.92
C THR A 8 -64.81 -9.06 28.46
N ILE A 9 -63.78 -8.39 27.92
CA ILE A 9 -62.41 -8.42 28.48
C ILE A 9 -62.29 -7.47 29.68
N PHE A 10 -63.13 -6.42 29.77
CA PHE A 10 -63.15 -5.48 30.90
C PHE A 10 -64.00 -5.97 32.10
N THR A 11 -64.99 -6.84 31.91
CA THR A 11 -65.78 -7.41 33.01
C THR A 11 -65.14 -8.63 33.68
N GLY A 12 -64.03 -9.15 33.15
CA GLY A 12 -63.24 -10.21 33.81
C GLY A 12 -62.26 -9.71 34.88
N PHE A 13 -62.16 -8.39 35.09
CA PHE A 13 -61.12 -7.76 35.94
C PHE A 13 -61.69 -7.01 37.16
N ILE A 14 -62.85 -7.44 37.67
CA ILE A 14 -63.35 -7.07 39.01
C ILE A 14 -63.56 -8.35 39.81
N MET A 15 -62.48 -9.11 40.00
CA MET A 15 -62.32 -10.05 41.11
C MET A 15 -60.85 -10.02 41.51
N ALA A 16 -60.47 -8.97 42.23
CA ALA A 16 -59.39 -9.12 43.18
C ALA A 16 -59.96 -9.85 44.39
N ILE A 17 -59.23 -10.86 44.86
CA ILE A 17 -59.06 -11.33 46.25
C ILE A 17 -59.10 -12.87 46.29
N GLU A 18 -58.00 -13.43 46.78
CA GLU A 18 -57.65 -14.85 46.95
C GLU A 18 -57.17 -15.59 45.69
N ALA A 19 -56.08 -15.08 45.08
CA ALA A 19 -55.17 -15.97 44.38
C ALA A 19 -54.50 -16.88 45.42
N ASN A 20 -54.69 -18.19 45.32
CA ASN A 20 -53.97 -19.14 46.16
C ASN A 20 -52.46 -18.89 46.04
N PRO A 21 -51.72 -18.87 47.16
CA PRO A 21 -50.29 -18.58 47.16
C PRO A 21 -49.54 -19.58 46.29
N LEU A 22 -48.60 -19.08 45.48
CA LEU A 22 -47.85 -19.90 44.53
C LEU A 22 -47.10 -21.02 45.26
N VAL A 23 -47.34 -22.28 44.88
CA VAL A 23 -46.63 -23.44 45.43
C VAL A 23 -45.34 -23.65 44.65
N ILE A 24 -44.20 -23.48 45.32
CA ILE A 24 -42.89 -23.68 44.71
C ILE A 24 -42.58 -25.17 44.57
N LYS A 25 -42.00 -25.56 43.42
CA LYS A 25 -41.38 -26.87 43.20
C LYS A 25 -39.91 -26.86 43.67
N PRO A 26 -39.55 -27.45 44.83
CA PRO A 26 -38.20 -27.30 45.41
C PRO A 26 -37.09 -27.97 44.61
N ALA A 27 -37.43 -29.02 43.84
CA ALA A 27 -36.51 -29.75 42.97
C ALA A 27 -36.43 -29.18 41.53
N GLY A 28 -37.19 -28.12 41.22
CA GLY A 28 -37.24 -27.51 39.90
C GLY A 28 -37.27 -25.99 39.99
N THR A 29 -37.79 -25.35 38.95
CA THR A 29 -38.04 -23.90 38.90
C THR A 29 -39.53 -23.63 38.76
N THR A 30 -40.01 -22.57 39.38
CA THR A 30 -41.41 -22.13 39.34
C THR A 30 -41.43 -20.66 38.95
N SER A 31 -42.07 -20.32 37.83
CA SER A 31 -42.27 -18.93 37.42
C SER A 31 -43.37 -18.28 38.24
N ALA A 32 -43.21 -17.01 38.60
CA ALA A 32 -44.14 -16.23 39.40
C ALA A 32 -44.74 -15.05 38.61
N PRO A 33 -45.66 -15.30 37.65
CA PRO A 33 -46.24 -14.24 36.81
C PRO A 33 -47.27 -13.37 37.54
N ASP A 34 -48.02 -13.96 38.48
CA ASP A 34 -49.16 -13.34 39.16
C ASP A 34 -48.95 -13.31 40.67
N GLY A 35 -49.75 -12.49 41.39
CA GLY A 35 -49.69 -12.39 42.87
C GLY A 35 -48.70 -11.36 43.41
N TRP A 36 -48.09 -10.55 42.54
CA TRP A 36 -47.25 -9.43 42.94
C TRP A 36 -48.09 -8.19 43.25
N THR A 37 -47.75 -7.51 44.34
CA THR A 37 -48.30 -6.19 44.68
C THR A 37 -47.16 -5.20 44.82
N PHE A 38 -47.44 -3.90 44.65
CA PHE A 38 -46.48 -2.83 44.88
C PHE A 38 -47.06 -1.79 45.82
N ALA A 39 -46.32 -1.45 46.86
CA ALA A 39 -46.65 -0.38 47.80
C ALA A 39 -45.60 0.72 47.67
N ALA A 40 -46.03 1.90 47.25
CA ALA A 40 -45.20 3.10 47.38
C ALA A 40 -45.16 3.55 48.84
N GLU A 41 -44.10 4.25 49.23
CA GLU A 41 -43.92 4.72 50.60
C GLU A 41 -45.14 5.53 51.08
N GLY A 42 -45.79 5.05 52.15
CA GLY A 42 -47.00 5.67 52.71
C GLY A 42 -48.33 5.32 52.01
N LEU A 43 -48.34 4.43 51.02
CA LEU A 43 -49.55 3.96 50.32
C LEU A 43 -49.80 2.45 50.53
N GLU A 44 -51.05 2.03 50.39
CA GLU A 44 -51.42 0.61 50.47
C GLU A 44 -50.90 -0.19 49.25
N PRO A 45 -50.60 -1.49 49.41
CA PRO A 45 -50.16 -2.35 48.32
C PRO A 45 -51.24 -2.52 47.24
N VAL A 46 -50.91 -2.24 45.98
CA VAL A 46 -51.81 -2.43 44.84
C VAL A 46 -51.33 -3.62 44.00
N PRO A 47 -52.24 -4.50 43.51
CA PRO A 47 -51.88 -5.55 42.55
C PRO A 47 -51.20 -5.00 41.29
N ILE A 48 -50.13 -5.66 40.85
CA ILE A 48 -49.41 -5.28 39.65
C ILE A 48 -49.24 -6.47 38.70
N GLN A 49 -49.05 -6.15 37.42
CA GLN A 49 -48.72 -7.09 36.37
C GLN A 49 -47.20 -7.12 36.17
N VAL A 50 -46.61 -8.29 36.40
CA VAL A 50 -45.19 -8.54 36.16
C VAL A 50 -44.87 -8.33 34.67
N GLY A 51 -43.80 -7.59 34.39
CA GLY A 51 -43.36 -7.33 33.02
C GLY A 51 -44.05 -6.15 32.33
N LYS A 52 -44.91 -5.40 33.03
CA LYS A 52 -45.29 -4.02 32.70
C LYS A 52 -44.58 -3.05 33.64
N SER A 53 -44.30 -1.84 33.17
CA SER A 53 -43.68 -0.81 34.00
C SER A 53 -44.63 -0.31 35.10
N LEU A 54 -44.09 0.20 36.20
CA LEU A 54 -44.87 0.88 37.22
C LEU A 54 -45.53 2.15 36.68
N ALA A 55 -44.86 2.87 35.77
CA ALA A 55 -45.41 4.04 35.09
C ALA A 55 -46.71 3.75 34.33
N SER A 56 -46.74 2.65 33.56
CA SER A 56 -47.94 2.20 32.84
C SER A 56 -49.07 1.71 33.75
N GLN A 57 -48.78 1.51 35.04
CA GLN A 57 -49.70 1.00 36.05
C GLN A 57 -50.10 2.10 37.06
N GLY A 58 -49.81 3.37 36.76
CA GLY A 58 -50.29 4.53 37.50
C GLY A 58 -49.29 5.15 38.49
N PHE A 59 -48.11 4.56 38.69
CA PHE A 59 -47.10 5.07 39.62
C PHE A 59 -46.15 6.08 38.94
N LYS A 60 -46.02 7.28 39.51
CA LYS A 60 -45.20 8.36 38.92
C LYS A 60 -43.85 8.51 39.62
N PRO A 61 -42.72 8.60 38.88
CA PRO A 61 -41.42 8.86 39.47
C PRO A 61 -41.32 10.30 40.03
N PRO A 62 -40.49 10.56 41.07
CA PRO A 62 -39.75 9.56 41.83
C PRO A 62 -40.68 8.78 42.78
N THR A 63 -40.55 7.45 42.80
CA THR A 63 -41.28 6.57 43.73
C THR A 63 -40.28 5.69 44.46
N HIS A 64 -40.32 5.71 45.78
CA HIS A 64 -39.68 4.69 46.60
C HIS A 64 -40.76 3.71 47.08
N GLY A 65 -40.51 2.41 47.00
CA GLY A 65 -41.53 1.43 47.33
C GLY A 65 -41.03 0.00 47.30
N LYS A 66 -41.92 -0.92 47.68
CA LYS A 66 -41.64 -2.33 47.81
C LYS A 66 -42.61 -3.17 47.01
N TYR A 67 -42.07 -4.07 46.21
CA TYR A 67 -42.84 -5.20 45.69
C TYR A 67 -43.04 -6.22 46.80
N HIS A 68 -44.25 -6.76 46.92
CA HIS A 68 -44.56 -7.85 47.84
C HIS A 68 -45.08 -9.06 47.06
N PHE A 69 -44.57 -10.23 47.42
CA PHE A 69 -44.97 -11.49 46.84
C PHE A 69 -45.00 -12.58 47.92
N THR A 70 -46.10 -13.33 47.99
CA THR A 70 -46.27 -14.41 48.95
C THR A 70 -46.29 -15.76 48.24
N PHE A 71 -45.52 -16.71 48.76
CA PHE A 71 -45.46 -18.06 48.21
C PHE A 71 -45.48 -19.12 49.31
N PHE A 72 -45.95 -20.31 48.94
CA PHE A 72 -45.95 -21.47 49.83
C PHE A 72 -44.75 -22.36 49.51
N PHE A 73 -43.96 -22.67 50.54
CA PHE A 73 -42.83 -23.57 50.44
C PHE A 73 -43.19 -24.93 51.07
N PRO A 74 -43.31 -26.02 50.28
CA PRO A 74 -43.77 -27.30 50.80
C PRO A 74 -42.78 -27.92 51.79
N LYS A 75 -43.29 -28.63 52.82
CA LYS A 75 -42.46 -29.46 53.70
C LYS A 75 -41.80 -30.55 52.86
N THR A 76 -40.51 -30.40 52.61
CA THR A 76 -39.69 -31.36 51.86
C THR A 76 -38.51 -31.79 52.73
N GLU A 77 -38.19 -33.09 52.70
CA GLU A 77 -37.08 -33.69 53.46
C GLU A 77 -35.70 -33.40 52.84
N THR A 78 -35.67 -32.99 51.57
CA THR A 78 -34.45 -32.71 50.81
C THR A 78 -33.95 -31.27 50.97
N ILE A 79 -32.71 -31.13 51.43
CA ILE A 79 -31.99 -29.86 51.61
C ILE A 79 -31.39 -29.42 50.26
N LEU A 80 -32.23 -28.98 49.32
CA LEU A 80 -31.75 -28.35 48.09
C LEU A 80 -31.69 -26.85 48.30
N ALA A 81 -30.54 -26.24 47.98
CA ALA A 81 -30.36 -24.80 48.02
C ALA A 81 -31.42 -24.11 47.14
N GLN A 82 -32.11 -23.12 47.68
CA GLN A 82 -33.15 -22.37 46.98
C GLN A 82 -32.64 -20.99 46.59
N GLY A 83 -33.20 -20.44 45.53
CA GLY A 83 -32.88 -19.10 45.04
C GLY A 83 -34.04 -18.43 44.35
N ILE A 84 -33.91 -17.13 44.15
CA ILE A 84 -34.79 -16.33 43.32
C ILE A 84 -34.00 -15.61 42.24
N TYR A 85 -34.45 -15.77 41.00
CA TYR A 85 -33.93 -15.12 39.83
C TYR A 85 -34.89 -14.01 39.38
N LEU A 86 -34.48 -12.75 39.57
CA LEU A 86 -35.26 -11.57 39.13
C LEU A 86 -34.83 -11.08 37.72
N ASN A 87 -33.86 -11.75 37.10
CA ASN A 87 -33.21 -11.30 35.87
C ASN A 87 -32.67 -9.87 36.03
N ARG A 88 -32.76 -9.01 35.02
CA ARG A 88 -32.33 -7.61 35.09
C ARG A 88 -33.45 -6.72 35.62
N VAL A 89 -33.16 -6.02 36.70
CA VAL A 89 -34.01 -4.96 37.29
C VAL A 89 -33.44 -3.60 36.84
N GLN A 90 -34.31 -2.64 36.52
CA GLN A 90 -33.88 -1.33 35.99
C GLN A 90 -33.36 -0.39 37.08
N GLU A 91 -33.81 -0.58 38.31
CA GLU A 91 -33.45 0.16 39.49
C GLU A 91 -32.43 -0.58 40.36
N ALA A 92 -31.85 0.13 41.33
CA ALA A 92 -31.19 -0.52 42.45
C ALA A 92 -32.25 -1.23 43.30
N ASP A 93 -31.92 -2.43 43.78
CA ASP A 93 -32.85 -3.31 44.49
C ASP A 93 -32.24 -3.89 45.77
N LYS A 94 -33.06 -4.00 46.81
CA LYS A 94 -32.80 -4.76 48.04
C LYS A 94 -33.89 -5.79 48.19
N ILE A 95 -33.51 -6.99 48.55
CA ILE A 95 -34.43 -8.10 48.68
C ILE A 95 -34.48 -8.59 50.13
N PHE A 96 -35.70 -8.78 50.63
CA PHE A 96 -35.97 -9.26 51.97
C PHE A 96 -36.81 -10.54 51.91
N LEU A 97 -36.47 -11.51 52.73
CA LEU A 97 -37.24 -12.73 52.95
C LEU A 97 -37.75 -12.72 54.39
N ASN A 98 -39.06 -12.78 54.56
CA ASN A 98 -39.72 -12.75 55.88
C ASN A 98 -39.22 -11.58 56.76
N GLY A 99 -39.01 -10.41 56.14
CA GLY A 99 -38.52 -9.19 56.80
C GLY A 99 -36.99 -9.10 56.99
N THR A 100 -36.22 -10.14 56.66
CA THR A 100 -34.74 -10.15 56.79
C THR A 100 -34.08 -9.87 55.44
N LEU A 101 -33.10 -8.96 55.41
CA LEU A 101 -32.35 -8.62 54.19
C LEU A 101 -31.48 -9.82 53.74
N ILE A 102 -31.66 -10.29 52.51
CA ILE A 102 -30.88 -11.41 51.94
C ILE A 102 -29.92 -10.97 50.82
N GLY A 103 -30.10 -9.76 50.27
CA GLY A 103 -29.27 -9.27 49.18
C GLY A 103 -29.57 -7.82 48.81
N LYS A 104 -28.57 -7.18 48.18
CA LYS A 104 -28.64 -5.82 47.64
C LYS A 104 -27.85 -5.79 46.34
N THR A 105 -28.37 -5.11 45.32
CA THR A 105 -27.59 -4.76 44.14
C THR A 105 -27.82 -3.32 43.70
N GLY A 106 -26.74 -2.63 43.36
CA GLY A 106 -26.76 -1.18 43.12
C GLY A 106 -26.57 -0.39 44.43
N SER A 107 -26.59 0.92 44.31
CA SER A 107 -26.37 1.86 45.41
C SER A 107 -27.58 2.77 45.65
N PHE A 108 -27.84 3.09 46.92
CA PHE A 108 -29.06 3.77 47.38
C PHE A 108 -28.73 5.10 48.08
N PRO A 109 -29.49 6.18 47.84
CA PRO A 109 -29.46 7.38 48.68
C PRO A 109 -30.07 7.11 50.08
N PRO A 110 -29.76 7.90 51.14
CA PRO A 110 -28.96 9.13 51.13
C PRO A 110 -27.43 8.94 51.36
N GLY A 111 -26.92 7.70 51.45
CA GLY A 111 -25.50 7.44 51.80
C GLY A 111 -24.54 7.17 50.63
N GLU A 112 -25.03 6.76 49.46
CA GLU A 112 -24.22 6.41 48.29
C GLU A 112 -24.74 7.14 47.03
N LYS A 113 -23.85 7.43 46.07
CA LYS A 113 -24.27 7.94 44.76
C LYS A 113 -25.10 6.87 44.04
N TYR A 114 -26.35 7.17 43.70
CA TYR A 114 -27.27 6.20 43.09
C TYR A 114 -26.70 5.54 41.82
N SER A 115 -26.71 4.22 41.80
CA SER A 115 -26.30 3.38 40.67
C SER A 115 -27.22 2.17 40.59
N PRO A 116 -28.02 2.02 39.52
CA PRO A 116 -28.98 0.93 39.43
C PRO A 116 -28.35 -0.43 39.12
N ASN A 117 -27.13 -0.48 38.60
CA ASN A 117 -26.50 -1.74 38.20
C ASN A 117 -27.34 -2.59 37.22
N TRP A 118 -28.11 -1.95 36.33
CA TRP A 118 -29.18 -2.58 35.54
C TRP A 118 -28.75 -3.71 34.58
N TYR A 119 -27.46 -3.83 34.26
CA TYR A 119 -26.94 -4.88 33.38
C TYR A 119 -26.75 -6.23 34.10
N LEU A 120 -26.63 -6.22 35.43
CA LEU A 120 -26.35 -7.42 36.24
C LEU A 120 -27.64 -8.22 36.40
N LYS A 121 -27.61 -9.49 36.00
CA LYS A 121 -28.71 -10.40 36.28
C LYS A 121 -28.73 -10.70 37.78
N ARG A 122 -29.89 -10.55 38.41
CA ARG A 122 -30.10 -10.72 39.85
C ARG A 122 -30.47 -12.16 40.16
N LEU A 123 -29.58 -12.85 40.87
CA LEU A 123 -29.84 -14.14 41.49
C LEU A 123 -29.52 -14.02 42.98
N TYR A 124 -30.51 -14.24 43.83
CA TYR A 124 -30.35 -14.18 45.28
C TYR A 124 -30.58 -15.55 45.88
N TYR A 125 -29.69 -15.94 46.80
CA TYR A 125 -29.84 -17.16 47.59
C TYR A 125 -30.93 -16.97 48.64
N LEU A 126 -31.78 -17.99 48.81
CA LEU A 126 -32.80 -18.04 49.86
C LEU A 126 -32.29 -18.96 50.98
N PRO A 127 -31.84 -18.43 52.12
CA PRO A 127 -31.31 -19.25 53.21
C PRO A 127 -32.38 -20.17 53.79
N ASP A 128 -32.06 -21.46 53.97
CA ASP A 128 -32.99 -22.44 54.56
C ASP A 128 -33.44 -22.05 55.97
N SER A 129 -32.58 -21.34 56.71
CA SER A 129 -32.87 -20.82 58.05
C SER A 129 -33.98 -19.75 58.09
N LEU A 130 -34.19 -19.04 56.99
CA LEU A 130 -35.22 -18.00 56.87
C LEU A 130 -36.50 -18.50 56.20
N LEU A 131 -36.48 -19.69 55.58
CA LEU A 131 -37.63 -20.30 54.90
C LEU A 131 -38.52 -21.06 55.89
N LYS A 132 -39.78 -20.64 56.00
CA LYS A 132 -40.79 -21.34 56.79
C LYS A 132 -41.36 -22.51 56.00
N LYS A 133 -40.99 -23.74 56.39
CA LYS A 133 -41.39 -24.98 55.69
C LYS A 133 -42.83 -25.38 56.04
N GLY A 134 -43.68 -25.49 55.02
CA GLY A 134 -45.12 -25.79 55.17
C GLY A 134 -45.96 -24.60 55.60
N GLU A 135 -45.42 -23.39 55.51
CA GLU A 135 -46.11 -22.14 55.81
C GLU A 135 -45.92 -21.14 54.65
N LEU A 136 -46.60 -20.00 54.75
CA LEU A 136 -46.43 -18.89 53.83
C LEU A 136 -45.14 -18.13 54.12
N ASN A 137 -44.42 -17.84 53.04
CA ASN A 137 -43.23 -17.00 53.04
C ASN A 137 -43.54 -15.73 52.28
N THR A 138 -43.00 -14.61 52.77
CA THR A 138 -43.15 -13.29 52.16
C THR A 138 -41.81 -12.83 51.62
N LEU A 139 -41.82 -12.40 50.37
CA LEU A 139 -40.70 -11.78 49.69
C LEU A 139 -41.00 -10.30 49.45
N GLU A 140 -40.07 -9.44 49.85
CA GLU A 140 -40.12 -8.01 49.55
C GLU A 140 -38.94 -7.61 48.66
N VAL A 141 -39.20 -6.86 47.60
CA VAL A 141 -38.15 -6.24 46.77
C VAL A 141 -38.33 -4.73 46.84
N GLU A 142 -37.46 -4.07 47.61
CA GLU A 142 -37.41 -2.62 47.73
C GLU A 142 -36.66 -2.04 46.54
N ILE A 143 -37.27 -1.07 45.87
CA ILE A 143 -36.71 -0.38 44.71
C ILE A 143 -36.82 1.13 44.84
N TYR A 144 -35.87 1.83 44.22
CA TYR A 144 -35.87 3.29 44.15
C TYR A 144 -36.06 3.78 42.71
N TYR A 145 -37.30 4.05 42.34
CA TYR A 145 -37.66 4.50 41.00
C TYR A 145 -37.48 6.02 40.87
N GLN A 146 -36.31 6.46 40.42
CA GLN A 146 -35.97 7.88 40.34
C GLN A 146 -36.22 8.53 38.97
N ASN A 147 -36.21 7.75 37.88
CA ASN A 147 -36.08 8.30 36.54
C ASN A 147 -37.43 8.70 35.91
N GLN A 148 -37.58 9.97 35.51
CA GLN A 148 -38.79 10.48 34.86
C GLN A 148 -38.88 10.15 33.36
N THR A 149 -37.75 9.83 32.72
CA THR A 149 -37.66 9.65 31.26
C THR A 149 -37.83 8.21 30.79
N PHE A 150 -37.84 7.24 31.72
CA PHE A 150 -37.93 5.82 31.41
C PHE A 150 -38.99 5.16 32.29
N PRO A 151 -39.88 4.32 31.73
CA PRO A 151 -40.92 3.66 32.48
C PRO A 151 -40.30 2.60 33.42
N GLY A 152 -40.03 2.98 34.66
CA GLY A 152 -39.31 2.14 35.64
C GLY A 152 -40.17 1.11 36.37
N GLY A 153 -39.54 0.39 37.29
CA GLY A 153 -40.13 -0.66 38.12
C GLY A 153 -40.48 -1.93 37.33
N LEU A 154 -39.55 -2.36 36.48
CA LEU A 154 -39.77 -3.49 35.58
C LEU A 154 -38.86 -4.66 35.94
N PHE A 155 -39.46 -5.78 36.33
CA PHE A 155 -38.84 -7.09 36.11
C PHE A 155 -38.83 -7.35 34.60
N ARG A 156 -37.65 -7.36 33.96
CA ARG A 156 -37.56 -7.52 32.49
C ARG A 156 -38.14 -8.87 32.03
N THR A 157 -38.08 -9.88 32.87
CA THR A 157 -38.75 -11.17 32.67
C THR A 157 -39.54 -11.53 33.92
N ILE A 158 -40.36 -12.58 33.81
CA ILE A 158 -41.08 -13.14 34.96
C ILE A 158 -40.03 -13.66 35.96
N PRO A 159 -40.10 -13.29 37.25
CA PRO A 159 -39.25 -13.85 38.28
C PRO A 159 -39.42 -15.37 38.40
N GLU A 160 -38.33 -16.07 38.66
CA GLU A 160 -38.31 -17.53 38.86
C GLU A 160 -37.77 -17.87 40.25
N ILE A 161 -38.44 -18.78 40.95
CA ILE A 161 -38.04 -19.25 42.28
C ILE A 161 -37.92 -20.77 42.26
N GLY A 162 -36.89 -21.31 42.90
CA GLY A 162 -36.71 -22.76 43.02
C GLY A 162 -35.27 -23.15 43.30
N ASN A 163 -34.86 -24.32 42.80
CA ASN A 163 -33.53 -24.86 43.00
C ASN A 163 -32.44 -23.90 42.46
N LEU A 164 -31.50 -23.51 43.34
CA LEU A 164 -30.45 -22.56 43.05
C LEU A 164 -29.54 -23.02 41.90
N ASP A 165 -29.12 -24.29 41.89
CA ASP A 165 -28.23 -24.84 40.87
C ASP A 165 -28.90 -24.85 39.49
N MET A 166 -30.20 -25.15 39.42
CA MET A 166 -30.95 -25.07 38.17
C MET A 166 -31.04 -23.62 37.67
N LEU A 167 -31.38 -22.67 38.54
CA LEU A 167 -31.41 -21.24 38.19
C LEU A 167 -30.03 -20.74 37.73
N TYR A 168 -28.97 -21.14 38.42
CA TYR A 168 -27.59 -20.80 38.05
C TYR A 168 -27.21 -21.41 36.70
N SER A 169 -27.57 -22.67 36.44
CA SER A 169 -27.35 -23.33 35.15
C SER A 169 -28.08 -22.65 33.99
N HIS A 170 -29.27 -22.10 34.24
CA HIS A 170 -30.02 -21.34 33.25
C HIS A 170 -29.28 -20.06 32.87
N ILE A 171 -28.77 -19.32 33.85
CA ILE A 171 -27.95 -18.11 33.64
C ILE A 171 -26.68 -18.43 32.85
N ILE A 172 -25.96 -19.50 33.22
CA ILE A 172 -24.74 -19.94 32.51
C ILE A 172 -25.05 -20.26 31.05
N LYS A 173 -26.15 -20.97 30.76
CA LYS A 173 -26.53 -21.31 29.38
C LYS A 173 -26.81 -20.06 28.54
N GLU A 174 -27.51 -19.08 29.11
CA GLU A 174 -27.76 -17.80 28.44
C GLU A 174 -26.48 -17.01 28.17
N ASP A 175 -25.63 -16.85 29.20
CA ASP A 175 -24.35 -16.13 29.08
C ASP A 175 -23.39 -16.85 28.14
N GLY A 176 -23.38 -18.19 28.15
CA GLY A 176 -22.61 -19.02 27.24
C GLY A 176 -23.02 -18.82 25.78
N ARG A 177 -24.33 -18.76 25.49
CA ARG A 177 -24.82 -18.43 24.13
C ARG A 177 -24.35 -17.04 23.70
N ASP A 178 -24.52 -16.04 24.55
CA ASP A 178 -24.14 -14.66 24.23
C ASP A 178 -22.62 -14.51 24.07
N PHE A 179 -21.83 -15.23 24.88
CA PHE A 179 -20.38 -15.32 24.76
C PHE A 179 -19.94 -15.95 23.43
N CYS A 180 -20.56 -17.07 23.03
CA CYS A 180 -20.30 -17.69 21.73
C CYS A 180 -20.54 -16.72 20.55
N ILE A 181 -21.62 -15.94 20.60
CA ILE A 181 -21.91 -14.93 19.58
C ILE A 181 -20.81 -13.84 19.58
N ILE A 182 -20.44 -13.32 20.75
CA ILE A 182 -19.37 -12.31 20.87
C ILE A 182 -18.04 -12.85 20.32
N MET A 183 -17.67 -14.09 20.65
CA MET A 183 -16.45 -14.73 20.13
C MET A 183 -16.47 -14.89 18.62
N LEU A 184 -17.63 -15.21 18.03
CA LEU A 184 -17.76 -15.29 16.58
C LEU A 184 -17.50 -13.93 15.92
N PHE A 185 -18.08 -12.84 16.44
CA PHE A 185 -17.82 -11.49 15.90
C PHE A 185 -16.38 -11.04 16.14
N PHE A 186 -15.79 -11.40 17.29
CA PHE A 186 -14.38 -11.15 17.56
C PHE A 186 -13.48 -11.87 16.56
N GLY A 187 -13.75 -13.15 16.27
CA GLY A 187 -13.03 -13.94 15.28
C GLY A 187 -13.11 -13.33 13.88
N ILE A 188 -14.29 -12.84 13.46
CA ILE A 188 -14.43 -12.14 12.19
C ILE A 188 -13.58 -10.87 12.17
N GLY A 189 -13.60 -10.08 13.25
CA GLY A 189 -12.75 -8.90 13.39
C GLY A 189 -11.26 -9.23 13.29
N ALA A 190 -10.79 -10.22 14.06
CA ALA A 190 -9.41 -10.68 14.04
C ALA A 190 -8.94 -11.13 12.65
N TYR A 191 -9.80 -11.86 11.92
CA TYR A 191 -9.54 -12.23 10.53
C TYR A 191 -9.35 -11.01 9.62
N GLN A 192 -10.16 -9.95 9.80
CA GLN A 192 -10.00 -8.72 9.02
C GLN A 192 -8.71 -7.97 9.35
N ILE A 193 -8.24 -7.98 10.60
CA ILE A 193 -6.94 -7.39 10.98
C ILE A 193 -5.82 -8.06 10.17
N PHE A 194 -5.79 -9.38 10.16
CA PHE A 194 -4.79 -10.15 9.40
C PHE A 194 -4.87 -9.85 7.90
N SER A 195 -6.09 -9.78 7.36
CA SER A 195 -6.35 -9.45 5.96
C SER A 195 -5.87 -8.04 5.57
N ILE A 196 -6.05 -7.04 6.45
CA ILE A 196 -5.61 -5.66 6.21
C ILE A 196 -4.07 -5.56 6.26
N LEU A 197 -3.45 -6.14 7.28
CA LEU A 197 -2.01 -6.07 7.50
C LEU A 197 -1.20 -6.74 6.37
N LEU A 198 -1.63 -7.92 5.92
CA LEU A 198 -0.85 -8.71 4.96
C LEU A 198 -1.19 -8.42 3.50
N ARG A 199 -2.42 -7.97 3.20
CA ARG A 199 -2.92 -7.94 1.81
C ARG A 199 -3.32 -6.56 1.30
N ARG A 200 -3.06 -5.46 2.03
CA ARG A 200 -3.46 -4.07 1.67
C ARG A 200 -4.86 -4.01 1.03
N GLN A 201 -5.81 -4.68 1.68
CA GLN A 201 -7.16 -4.90 1.15
C GLN A 201 -7.99 -3.60 1.16
N PRO A 202 -9.08 -3.53 0.36
CA PRO A 202 -9.90 -2.33 0.23
C PRO A 202 -10.52 -1.88 1.55
N LYS A 203 -10.87 -0.58 1.63
CA LYS A 203 -11.50 0.09 2.80
C LYS A 203 -12.70 -0.65 3.39
N ALA A 204 -13.37 -1.51 2.62
CA ALA A 204 -14.45 -2.35 3.11
C ALA A 204 -14.07 -3.29 4.26
N ASN A 205 -12.87 -3.88 4.22
CA ASN A 205 -12.43 -4.77 5.30
C ASN A 205 -12.20 -4.00 6.61
N LEU A 206 -11.77 -2.73 6.51
CA LEU A 206 -11.61 -1.85 7.66
C LEU A 206 -12.96 -1.51 8.31
N TYR A 207 -13.96 -1.13 7.51
CA TYR A 207 -15.28 -0.82 8.06
C TYR A 207 -16.00 -2.07 8.60
N LEU A 208 -15.73 -3.24 8.03
CA LEU A 208 -16.21 -4.52 8.55
C LEU A 208 -15.57 -4.84 9.91
N LEU A 209 -14.25 -4.64 10.03
CA LEU A 209 -13.53 -4.72 11.30
C LEU A 209 -14.16 -3.77 12.33
N CYS A 210 -14.32 -2.49 11.99
CA CYS A 210 -14.93 -1.51 12.89
C CYS A 210 -16.33 -1.94 13.34
N SER A 211 -17.17 -2.45 12.42
CA SER A 211 -18.52 -2.92 12.75
C SER A 211 -18.48 -4.12 13.72
N SER A 212 -17.62 -5.10 13.45
CA SER A 212 -17.47 -6.28 14.32
C SER A 212 -16.95 -5.93 15.72
N MET A 213 -15.98 -5.00 15.83
CA MET A 213 -15.45 -4.55 17.11
C MET A 213 -16.46 -3.70 17.88
N CYS A 214 -17.23 -2.84 17.19
CA CYS A 214 -18.32 -2.12 17.83
C CYS A 214 -19.35 -3.09 18.42
N PHE A 215 -19.70 -4.16 17.70
CA PHE A 215 -20.62 -5.16 18.24
C PHE A 215 -20.06 -5.89 19.47
N VAL A 216 -18.80 -6.32 19.42
CA VAL A 216 -18.13 -6.99 20.56
C VAL A 216 -18.12 -6.09 21.79
N LEU A 217 -17.66 -4.84 21.64
CA LEU A 217 -17.55 -3.90 22.74
C LEU A 217 -18.91 -3.42 23.26
N TRP A 218 -19.92 -3.35 22.39
CA TRP A 218 -21.30 -3.12 22.81
C TRP A 218 -21.86 -4.27 23.67
N ARG A 219 -21.55 -5.53 23.32
CA ARG A 219 -22.15 -6.70 23.96
C ARG A 219 -21.40 -7.18 25.21
N LEU A 220 -20.08 -6.97 25.31
CA LEU A 220 -19.27 -7.38 26.45
C LEU A 220 -19.81 -6.92 27.82
N PRO A 221 -20.25 -5.66 28.01
CA PRO A 221 -20.82 -5.18 29.26
C PRO A 221 -22.11 -5.90 29.72
N LEU A 222 -22.75 -6.69 28.85
CA LEU A 222 -24.00 -7.39 29.18
C LEU A 222 -23.78 -8.79 29.77
N LEU A 223 -22.57 -9.35 29.69
CA LEU A 223 -22.24 -10.65 30.29
C LEU A 223 -21.98 -10.51 31.79
N ASN A 224 -22.51 -11.42 32.62
CA ASN A 224 -22.20 -11.39 34.06
C ASN A 224 -20.72 -11.65 34.33
N VAL A 225 -20.09 -12.50 33.53
CA VAL A 225 -18.65 -12.80 33.60
C VAL A 225 -17.80 -11.53 33.51
N THR A 226 -18.18 -10.57 32.67
CA THR A 226 -17.42 -9.31 32.55
C THR A 226 -17.35 -8.56 33.87
N HIS A 227 -18.45 -8.51 34.62
CA HIS A 227 -18.50 -7.80 35.91
C HIS A 227 -17.72 -8.53 36.99
N ASN A 228 -17.78 -9.86 37.00
CA ASN A 228 -17.12 -10.67 38.02
C ASN A 228 -15.60 -10.76 37.83
N PHE A 229 -15.11 -10.70 36.58
CA PHE A 229 -13.69 -10.92 36.28
C PHE A 229 -12.90 -9.66 35.87
N SER A 230 -13.55 -8.60 35.37
CA SER A 230 -12.81 -7.44 34.85
C SER A 230 -12.32 -6.45 35.90
N GLY A 231 -12.95 -6.43 37.09
CA GLY A 231 -12.70 -5.41 38.11
C GLY A 231 -13.06 -3.97 37.68
N LEU A 232 -13.74 -3.79 36.54
CA LEU A 232 -14.10 -2.48 36.01
C LEU A 232 -15.33 -1.91 36.73
N GLU A 233 -15.30 -0.60 36.99
CA GLU A 233 -16.44 0.11 37.56
C GLU A 233 -17.66 0.15 36.63
N PHE A 234 -18.87 0.19 37.23
CA PHE A 234 -20.15 0.29 36.51
C PHE A 234 -20.17 1.44 35.49
N ASN A 235 -19.64 2.60 35.87
CA ASN A 235 -19.64 3.79 35.02
C ASN A 235 -18.71 3.64 33.80
N THR A 236 -17.68 2.80 33.87
CA THR A 236 -16.80 2.55 32.72
C THR A 236 -17.49 1.63 31.71
N LEU A 237 -18.08 0.55 32.20
CA LEU A 237 -18.77 -0.43 31.36
C LEU A 237 -20.00 0.15 30.66
N ILE A 238 -20.75 1.03 31.33
CA ILE A 238 -21.91 1.71 30.71
C ILE A 238 -21.49 2.69 29.59
N ARG A 239 -20.33 3.35 29.72
CA ARG A 239 -19.79 4.22 28.66
C ARG A 239 -19.42 3.40 27.43
N VAL A 240 -18.68 2.31 27.63
CA VAL A 240 -18.33 1.37 26.55
C VAL A 240 -19.60 0.89 25.85
N PHE A 241 -20.60 0.44 26.62
CA PHE A 241 -21.88 -0.01 26.09
C PHE A 241 -22.53 1.04 25.14
N PHE A 242 -22.75 2.27 25.63
CA PHE A 242 -23.45 3.28 24.83
C PHE A 242 -22.62 3.80 23.65
N ILE A 243 -21.31 4.01 23.80
CA ILE A 243 -20.45 4.47 22.71
C ILE A 243 -20.54 3.52 21.52
N PHE A 244 -20.33 2.23 21.77
CA PHE A 244 -20.25 1.24 20.69
C PHE A 244 -21.63 0.85 20.16
N GLN A 245 -22.68 0.90 20.98
CA GLN A 245 -24.06 0.84 20.50
C GLN A 245 -24.33 1.97 19.50
N THR A 246 -23.94 3.19 19.85
CA THR A 246 -24.18 4.38 19.02
C THR A 246 -23.42 4.33 17.70
N LEU A 247 -22.16 3.88 17.71
CA LEU A 247 -21.30 3.85 16.52
C LEU A 247 -21.59 2.69 15.56
N LEU A 248 -22.10 1.55 16.04
CA LEU A 248 -22.30 0.34 15.23
C LEU A 248 -23.10 0.58 13.93
N PRO A 249 -24.26 1.26 13.94
CA PRO A 249 -25.02 1.57 12.72
C PRO A 249 -24.27 2.43 11.71
N ALA A 250 -23.46 3.39 12.18
CA ALA A 250 -22.66 4.24 11.30
C ALA A 250 -21.53 3.42 10.65
N ALA A 251 -20.87 2.54 11.42
CA ALA A 251 -19.86 1.63 10.88
C ALA A 251 -20.44 0.69 9.80
N LEU A 252 -21.66 0.19 10.01
CA LEU A 252 -22.40 -0.63 9.06
C LEU A 252 -22.78 0.12 7.78
N LEU A 253 -23.18 1.38 7.88
CA LEU A 253 -23.44 2.24 6.72
C LEU A 253 -22.16 2.46 5.90
N LEU A 254 -21.05 2.81 6.56
CA LEU A 254 -19.75 3.01 5.90
C LEU A 254 -19.28 1.74 5.21
N PHE A 255 -19.47 0.59 5.86
CA PHE A 255 -19.22 -0.71 5.27
C PHE A 255 -20.03 -0.93 3.99
N SER A 256 -21.34 -0.70 4.02
CA SER A 256 -22.22 -0.82 2.85
C SER A 256 -21.72 0.03 1.67
N TYR A 257 -21.42 1.31 1.92
CA TYR A 257 -20.98 2.25 0.88
C TYR A 257 -19.61 1.87 0.30
N SER A 258 -18.69 1.39 1.14
CA SER A 258 -17.37 0.98 0.71
C SER A 258 -17.39 -0.25 -0.22
N ILE A 259 -18.36 -1.16 -0.04
CA ILE A 259 -18.56 -2.28 -0.97
C ILE A 259 -19.15 -1.78 -2.28
N PHE A 260 -20.18 -0.93 -2.21
CA PHE A 260 -20.85 -0.42 -3.39
C PHE A 260 -20.03 0.62 -4.17
N ARG A 261 -18.94 1.14 -3.58
CA ARG A 261 -18.10 2.23 -4.09
C ARG A 261 -18.87 3.53 -4.36
N ASP A 262 -19.96 3.73 -3.62
CA ASP A 262 -20.71 4.98 -3.68
C ASP A 262 -20.10 5.98 -2.69
N PRO A 263 -19.87 7.24 -3.06
CA PRO A 263 -19.51 8.28 -2.10
C PRO A 263 -20.73 8.64 -1.24
N LEU A 264 -20.47 9.04 0.01
CA LEU A 264 -21.50 9.57 0.90
C LEU A 264 -21.97 10.93 0.39
N ARG A 265 -23.27 11.19 0.51
CA ARG A 265 -23.88 12.50 0.23
C ARG A 265 -23.85 13.39 1.47
N ASN A 266 -23.95 14.71 1.30
CA ASN A 266 -23.90 15.67 2.41
C ASN A 266 -24.91 15.37 3.53
N LYS A 267 -26.13 14.94 3.17
CA LYS A 267 -27.17 14.54 4.15
C LYS A 267 -26.76 13.31 4.97
N GLU A 268 -26.11 12.34 4.33
CA GLU A 268 -25.64 11.10 4.97
C GLU A 268 -24.46 11.40 5.90
N ILE A 269 -23.53 12.25 5.44
CA ILE A 269 -22.39 12.74 6.24
C ILE A 269 -22.88 13.48 7.49
N ALA A 270 -23.89 14.33 7.36
CA ALA A 270 -24.46 15.07 8.50
C ALA A 270 -25.04 14.12 9.56
N VAL A 271 -25.79 13.08 9.16
CA VAL A 271 -26.35 12.10 10.10
C VAL A 271 -25.26 11.23 10.73
N VAL A 272 -24.26 10.79 9.96
CA VAL A 272 -23.12 10.07 10.53
C VAL A 272 -22.35 10.94 11.51
N GLY A 273 -22.15 12.23 11.19
CA GLY A 273 -21.53 13.21 12.08
C GLY A 273 -22.30 13.38 13.38
N LEU A 274 -23.64 13.48 13.31
CA LEU A 274 -24.51 13.52 14.49
C LEU A 274 -24.33 12.28 15.37
N VAL A 275 -24.28 11.08 14.78
CA VAL A 275 -24.07 9.82 15.51
C VAL A 275 -22.71 9.77 16.19
N VAL A 276 -21.66 10.25 15.52
CA VAL A 276 -20.31 10.35 16.11
C VAL A 276 -20.29 11.35 17.27
N ILE A 277 -20.94 12.50 17.12
CA ILE A 277 -21.05 13.50 18.20
C ILE A 277 -21.80 12.91 19.40
N LEU A 278 -22.91 12.21 19.18
CA LEU A 278 -23.64 11.51 20.23
C LEU A 278 -22.76 10.47 20.94
N ALA A 279 -21.96 9.70 20.20
CA ALA A 279 -21.03 8.75 20.79
C ALA A 279 -19.94 9.45 21.63
N LEU A 280 -19.42 10.59 21.18
CA LEU A 280 -18.43 11.38 21.92
C LEU A 280 -19.01 11.95 23.23
N ILE A 281 -20.27 12.40 23.21
CA ILE A 281 -20.96 12.87 24.42
C ILE A 281 -21.01 11.76 25.49
N GLN A 282 -21.15 10.49 25.09
CA GLN A 282 -21.21 9.35 26.00
C GLN A 282 -19.89 9.07 26.75
N VAL A 283 -18.75 9.62 26.30
CA VAL A 283 -17.44 9.49 26.96
C VAL A 283 -17.41 10.24 28.30
N PHE A 284 -18.11 11.38 28.37
CA PHE A 284 -18.15 12.24 29.55
C PHE A 284 -18.98 11.62 30.69
N ASN A 285 -18.76 12.13 31.89
CA ASN A 285 -19.48 11.70 33.10
C ASN A 285 -20.85 12.39 33.18
N ILE A 286 -21.77 11.99 32.30
CA ILE A 286 -23.14 12.51 32.26
C ILE A 286 -24.09 11.69 33.12
N GLU A 287 -25.14 12.33 33.62
CA GLU A 287 -26.20 11.69 34.40
C GLU A 287 -26.94 10.63 33.58
N TYR A 288 -27.47 9.62 34.27
CA TYR A 288 -28.19 8.52 33.65
C TYR A 288 -29.41 8.99 32.85
N SER A 289 -30.16 9.97 33.35
CA SER A 289 -31.28 10.63 32.66
C SER A 289 -30.86 11.22 31.30
N THR A 290 -29.75 11.94 31.27
CA THR A 290 -29.20 12.53 30.04
C THR A 290 -28.78 11.46 29.03
N ARG A 291 -28.21 10.33 29.49
CA ARG A 291 -27.86 9.20 28.59
C ARG A 291 -29.07 8.63 27.87
N ILE A 292 -30.21 8.52 28.56
CA ILE A 292 -31.47 8.04 27.99
C ILE A 292 -31.99 9.02 26.93
N ILE A 293 -31.88 10.34 27.16
CA ILE A 293 -32.24 11.34 26.14
C ILE A 293 -31.37 11.18 24.88
N CYS A 294 -30.05 11.03 25.05
CA CYS A 294 -29.14 10.76 23.94
C CYS A 294 -29.51 9.46 23.20
N LEU A 295 -29.92 8.41 23.93
CA LEU A 295 -30.39 7.16 23.35
C LEU A 295 -31.62 7.37 22.47
N ARG A 296 -32.61 8.15 22.92
CA ARG A 296 -33.82 8.45 22.12
C ARG A 296 -33.51 9.28 20.87
N ILE A 297 -32.60 10.25 20.95
CA ILE A 297 -32.12 11.00 19.76
C ILE A 297 -31.41 10.04 18.78
N TRP A 298 -30.61 9.12 19.29
CA TRP A 298 -29.96 8.09 18.48
C TRP A 298 -30.95 7.13 17.82
N GLU A 299 -31.98 6.66 18.52
CA GLU A 299 -33.04 5.81 17.96
C GLU A 299 -33.78 6.49 16.80
N PHE A 300 -34.05 7.79 16.92
CA PHE A 300 -34.62 8.56 15.81
C PHE A 300 -33.64 8.66 14.63
N SER A 301 -32.35 8.84 14.92
CA SER A 301 -31.29 8.90 13.89
C SER A 301 -31.13 7.57 13.13
N LEU A 302 -31.40 6.43 13.77
CA LEU A 302 -31.38 5.11 13.14
C LEU A 302 -32.34 5.00 11.96
N LEU A 303 -33.52 5.63 12.03
CA LEU A 303 -34.51 5.59 10.95
C LEU A 303 -33.92 6.16 9.65
N PHE A 304 -33.17 7.26 9.75
CA PHE A 304 -32.47 7.84 8.60
C PHE A 304 -31.34 6.95 8.09
N LEU A 305 -30.55 6.35 8.99
CA LEU A 305 -29.47 5.44 8.61
C LEU A 305 -30.01 4.21 7.87
N VAL A 306 -31.10 3.61 8.37
CA VAL A 306 -31.78 2.49 7.71
C VAL A 306 -32.28 2.91 6.32
N ALA A 307 -32.90 4.08 6.19
CA ALA A 307 -33.32 4.61 4.89
C ALA A 307 -32.12 4.81 3.93
N PHE A 308 -30.98 5.27 4.42
CA PHE A 308 -29.76 5.41 3.61
C PHE A 308 -29.19 4.06 3.17
N VAL A 309 -29.19 3.05 4.04
CA VAL A 309 -28.81 1.68 3.66
C VAL A 309 -29.73 1.16 2.55
N ILE A 310 -31.06 1.25 2.73
CA ILE A 310 -32.04 0.77 1.76
C ILE A 310 -31.86 1.47 0.40
N THR A 311 -31.74 2.80 0.40
CA THR A 311 -31.53 3.56 -0.84
C THR A 311 -30.18 3.27 -1.49
N GLY A 312 -29.12 3.01 -0.71
CA GLY A 312 -27.82 2.54 -1.20
C GLY A 312 -27.91 1.18 -1.88
N VAL A 313 -28.56 0.20 -1.23
CA VAL A 313 -28.78 -1.15 -1.78
C VAL A 313 -29.60 -1.09 -3.08
N ILE A 314 -30.70 -0.33 -3.11
CA ILE A 314 -31.53 -0.19 -4.32
C ILE A 314 -30.74 0.42 -5.48
N ARG A 315 -29.94 1.45 -5.22
CA ARG A 315 -29.07 2.06 -6.24
C ARG A 315 -28.04 1.08 -6.77
N ALA A 316 -27.36 0.35 -5.89
CA ALA A 316 -26.36 -0.63 -6.29
C ALA A 316 -26.97 -1.80 -7.08
N ALA A 317 -28.18 -2.25 -6.71
CA ALA A 317 -28.93 -3.25 -7.46
C ALA A 317 -29.32 -2.75 -8.86
N LYS A 318 -29.75 -1.49 -9.01
CA LYS A 318 -30.03 -0.87 -10.33
C LYS A 318 -28.80 -0.80 -11.24
N GLN A 319 -27.61 -0.68 -10.67
CA GLN A 319 -26.34 -0.73 -11.40
C GLN A 319 -25.91 -2.16 -11.78
N LYS A 320 -26.77 -3.18 -11.62
CA LYS A 320 -26.51 -4.60 -11.92
C LYS A 320 -25.28 -5.19 -11.22
N LYS A 321 -24.89 -4.64 -10.06
CA LYS A 321 -23.85 -5.22 -9.20
C LYS A 321 -24.44 -6.44 -8.49
N LYS A 322 -24.02 -7.66 -8.87
CA LYS A 322 -24.53 -8.92 -8.27
C LYS A 322 -24.31 -8.96 -6.75
N GLU A 323 -23.25 -8.31 -6.29
CA GLU A 323 -22.88 -8.17 -4.87
C GLU A 323 -23.96 -7.45 -4.07
N ALA A 324 -24.66 -6.48 -4.68
CA ALA A 324 -25.69 -5.70 -4.02
C ALA A 324 -26.94 -6.52 -3.72
N SER A 325 -27.31 -7.46 -4.58
CA SER A 325 -28.45 -8.34 -4.36
C SER A 325 -28.23 -9.26 -3.16
N ILE A 326 -27.03 -9.83 -3.03
CA ILE A 326 -26.68 -10.73 -1.93
C ILE A 326 -26.65 -9.97 -0.60
N LEU A 327 -25.96 -8.82 -0.56
CA LEU A 327 -25.88 -8.00 0.65
C LEU A 327 -27.22 -7.37 1.03
N GLY A 328 -28.07 -7.06 0.05
CA GLY A 328 -29.42 -6.56 0.28
C GLY A 328 -30.28 -7.50 1.13
N ILE A 329 -30.13 -8.82 0.95
CA ILE A 329 -30.79 -9.83 1.79
C ILE A 329 -30.29 -9.71 3.24
N GLY A 330 -28.98 -9.59 3.46
CA GLY A 330 -28.42 -9.43 4.80
C GLY A 330 -28.92 -8.16 5.49
N PHE A 331 -28.93 -7.04 4.77
CA PHE A 331 -29.46 -5.78 5.30
C PHE A 331 -30.96 -5.86 5.59
N LEU A 332 -31.74 -6.60 4.80
CA LEU A 332 -33.15 -6.83 5.07
C LEU A 332 -33.37 -7.50 6.44
N PHE A 333 -32.67 -8.60 6.71
CA PHE A 333 -32.75 -9.28 8.01
C PHE A 333 -32.31 -8.38 9.17
N LEU A 334 -31.22 -7.62 8.98
CA LEU A 334 -30.75 -6.65 9.97
C LEU A 334 -31.79 -5.56 10.24
N CYS A 335 -32.40 -4.99 9.20
CA CYS A 335 -33.40 -3.93 9.35
C CYS A 335 -34.67 -4.45 10.03
N ILE A 336 -35.16 -5.64 9.65
CA ILE A 336 -36.32 -6.28 10.30
C ILE A 336 -36.02 -6.52 11.79
N GLY A 337 -34.85 -7.07 12.12
CA GLY A 337 -34.44 -7.29 13.51
C GLY A 337 -34.31 -5.99 14.30
N GLY A 338 -33.70 -4.96 13.71
CA GLY A 338 -33.52 -3.64 14.34
C GLY A 338 -34.84 -2.91 14.59
N VAL A 339 -35.75 -2.88 13.61
CA VAL A 339 -37.08 -2.28 13.78
C VAL A 339 -37.87 -3.03 14.85
N THR A 340 -37.78 -4.36 14.89
CA THR A 340 -38.44 -5.18 15.92
C THR A 340 -37.88 -4.89 17.31
N ASP A 341 -36.55 -4.83 17.47
CA ASP A 341 -35.91 -4.49 18.74
C ASP A 341 -36.32 -3.09 19.24
N ILE A 342 -36.30 -2.08 18.36
CA ILE A 342 -36.73 -0.70 18.71
C ILE A 342 -38.20 -0.69 19.12
N THR A 343 -39.06 -1.38 18.38
CA THR A 343 -40.50 -1.43 18.67
C THR A 343 -40.76 -2.07 20.04
N ILE A 344 -40.07 -3.16 20.36
CA ILE A 344 -40.20 -3.84 21.65
C ILE A 344 -39.64 -2.97 22.79
N ASP A 345 -38.51 -2.28 22.59
CA ASP A 345 -37.94 -1.38 23.59
C ASP A 345 -38.89 -0.22 23.92
N ILE A 346 -39.44 0.44 22.89
CA ILE A 346 -40.37 1.57 23.08
C ILE A 346 -41.68 1.11 23.75
N THR A 347 -42.21 -0.04 23.36
CA THR A 347 -43.53 -0.51 23.84
C THR A 347 -43.46 -1.20 25.20
N THR A 348 -42.38 -1.91 25.51
CA THR A 348 -42.28 -2.77 26.70
C THR A 348 -41.10 -2.43 27.62
N GLY A 349 -40.14 -1.62 27.18
CA GLY A 349 -38.88 -1.37 27.89
C GLY A 349 -37.95 -2.58 27.94
N LYS A 350 -38.22 -3.62 27.12
CA LYS A 350 -37.43 -4.86 27.04
C LYS A 350 -36.60 -4.89 25.76
N ASN A 351 -35.47 -5.59 25.82
CA ASN A 351 -34.59 -5.79 24.66
C ASN A 351 -34.38 -7.29 24.44
N ILE A 352 -34.74 -7.77 23.24
CA ILE A 352 -34.59 -9.18 22.83
C ILE A 352 -33.36 -9.38 21.93
N TYR A 353 -32.80 -8.28 21.39
CA TYR A 353 -31.58 -8.25 20.57
C TYR A 353 -31.67 -9.12 19.30
N LEU A 354 -32.83 -9.14 18.63
CA LEU A 354 -33.05 -9.90 17.40
C LEU A 354 -32.14 -9.40 16.26
N SER A 355 -31.81 -8.11 16.24
CA SER A 355 -30.87 -7.48 15.30
C SER A 355 -29.51 -8.16 15.22
N GLN A 356 -29.04 -8.84 16.28
CA GLN A 356 -27.75 -9.54 16.27
C GLN A 356 -27.71 -10.71 15.27
N TYR A 357 -28.83 -11.42 15.10
CA TYR A 357 -28.93 -12.51 14.14
C TYR A 357 -29.00 -11.98 12.71
N GLY A 358 -29.70 -10.87 12.50
CA GLY A 358 -29.68 -10.16 11.21
C GLY A 358 -28.28 -9.66 10.85
N PHE A 359 -27.53 -9.14 11.83
CA PHE A 359 -26.14 -8.75 11.64
C PHE A 359 -25.25 -9.95 11.31
N LEU A 360 -25.43 -11.09 11.98
CA LEU A 360 -24.71 -12.33 11.68
C LEU A 360 -24.94 -12.79 10.24
N VAL A 361 -26.19 -12.78 9.77
CA VAL A 361 -26.53 -13.10 8.38
C VAL A 361 -25.83 -12.13 7.41
N LEU A 362 -25.87 -10.84 7.69
CA LEU A 362 -25.16 -9.83 6.90
C LEU A 362 -23.65 -10.11 6.84
N MET A 363 -23.02 -10.44 7.97
CA MET A 363 -21.59 -10.76 8.03
C MET A 363 -21.25 -11.98 7.16
N ILE A 364 -22.01 -13.07 7.27
CA ILE A 364 -21.78 -14.29 6.48
C ILE A 364 -21.92 -13.98 4.99
N LEU A 365 -23.01 -13.32 4.59
CA LEU A 365 -23.23 -12.94 3.20
C LEU A 365 -22.14 -11.99 2.68
N SER A 366 -21.61 -11.12 3.54
CA SER A 366 -20.51 -10.25 3.18
C SER A 366 -19.18 -10.98 2.99
N ALA A 367 -18.87 -11.97 3.84
CA ALA A 367 -17.69 -12.80 3.71
C ALA A 367 -17.72 -13.59 2.39
N VAL A 368 -18.88 -14.16 2.06
CA VAL A 368 -19.12 -14.85 0.79
C VAL A 368 -18.93 -13.91 -0.40
N THR A 369 -19.50 -12.71 -0.34
CA THR A 369 -19.42 -11.70 -1.40
C THR A 369 -17.97 -11.23 -1.64
N ILE A 370 -17.23 -10.95 -0.56
CA ILE A 370 -15.81 -10.56 -0.63
C ILE A 370 -14.97 -11.70 -1.20
N SER A 371 -15.24 -12.95 -0.80
CA SER A 371 -14.54 -14.14 -1.29
C SER A 371 -14.71 -14.33 -2.80
N PHE A 372 -15.95 -14.29 -3.30
CA PHE A 372 -16.23 -14.38 -4.74
C PHE A 372 -15.56 -13.26 -5.53
N ARG A 373 -15.58 -12.04 -5.01
CA ARG A 373 -14.92 -10.89 -5.63
C ARG A 373 -13.41 -11.10 -5.71
N ASN A 374 -12.79 -11.59 -4.64
CA ASN A 374 -11.35 -11.83 -4.58
C ASN A 374 -10.95 -12.93 -5.58
N ALA A 375 -11.70 -14.03 -5.65
CA ALA A 375 -11.45 -15.10 -6.63
C ALA A 375 -11.56 -14.61 -8.09
N LYS A 376 -12.54 -13.74 -8.39
CA LYS A 376 -12.69 -13.14 -9.72
C LYS A 376 -11.49 -12.24 -10.07
N ASN A 377 -11.10 -11.37 -9.14
CA ASN A 377 -9.98 -10.45 -9.35
C ASN A 377 -8.66 -11.21 -9.54
N GLU A 378 -8.44 -12.31 -8.80
CA GLU A 378 -7.25 -13.15 -8.94
C GLU A 378 -7.19 -13.82 -10.32
N LYS A 379 -8.32 -14.32 -10.82
CA LYS A 379 -8.41 -14.89 -12.17
C LYS A 379 -8.12 -13.86 -13.25
N GLU A 380 -8.67 -12.65 -13.14
CA GLU A 380 -8.44 -11.55 -14.08
C GLU A 380 -6.97 -11.11 -14.07
N LEU A 381 -6.37 -10.98 -12.88
CA LEU A 381 -4.97 -10.64 -12.72
C LEU A 381 -4.03 -11.72 -13.31
N SER A 382 -4.34 -13.00 -13.10
CA SER A 382 -3.57 -14.10 -13.68
C SER A 382 -3.60 -14.09 -15.22
N LEU A 383 -4.77 -13.82 -15.82
CA LEU A 383 -4.89 -13.70 -17.26
C LEU A 383 -4.11 -12.51 -17.82
N LEU A 384 -4.20 -11.35 -17.16
CA LEU A 384 -3.46 -10.15 -17.55
C LEU A 384 -1.95 -10.36 -17.44
N THR A 385 -1.50 -11.03 -16.39
CA THR A 385 -0.07 -11.35 -16.17
C THR A 385 0.46 -12.24 -17.29
N LYS A 386 -0.29 -13.29 -17.67
CA LYS A 386 0.07 -14.16 -18.79
C LYS A 386 0.13 -13.42 -20.13
N ASP A 387 -0.81 -12.51 -20.40
CA ASP A 387 -0.78 -11.68 -21.62
C ASP A 387 0.44 -10.76 -21.65
N LEU A 388 0.77 -10.14 -20.51
CA LEU A 388 1.94 -9.27 -20.39
C LEU A 388 3.25 -10.04 -20.57
N GLU A 389 3.40 -11.21 -19.95
CA GLU A 389 4.56 -12.09 -20.11
C GLU A 389 4.76 -12.46 -21.58
N ALA A 390 3.69 -12.86 -22.28
CA ALA A 390 3.75 -13.19 -23.70
C ALA A 390 4.19 -12.00 -24.56
N ARG A 391 3.66 -10.79 -24.29
CA ARG A 391 4.08 -9.56 -25.01
C ARG A 391 5.54 -9.22 -24.75
N VAL A 392 6.00 -9.32 -23.51
CA VAL A 392 7.40 -9.04 -23.15
C VAL A 392 8.33 -10.01 -23.86
N GLN A 393 7.98 -11.29 -23.91
CA GLN A 393 8.76 -12.29 -24.61
C GLN A 393 8.88 -11.98 -26.11
N ILE A 394 7.75 -11.72 -26.79
CA ILE A 394 7.75 -11.35 -28.22
C ILE A 394 8.62 -10.12 -28.47
N ARG A 395 8.48 -9.07 -27.66
CA ARG A 395 9.29 -7.85 -27.82
C ARG A 395 10.78 -8.07 -27.58
N THR A 396 11.12 -8.93 -26.63
CA THR A 396 12.51 -9.28 -26.33
C THR A 396 13.15 -10.04 -27.49
N GLU A 397 12.42 -10.98 -28.10
CA GLU A 397 12.87 -11.70 -29.29
C GLU A 397 13.03 -10.76 -30.50
N GLU A 398 12.09 -9.84 -30.74
CA GLU A 398 12.20 -8.81 -31.78
C GLU A 398 13.44 -7.92 -31.61
N LEU A 399 13.68 -7.45 -30.38
CA LEU A 399 14.86 -6.62 -30.06
C LEU A 399 16.16 -7.39 -30.27
N ARG A 400 16.23 -8.64 -29.80
CA ARG A 400 17.42 -9.49 -29.99
C ARG A 400 17.71 -9.71 -31.48
N LYS A 401 16.69 -9.98 -32.29
CA LYS A 401 16.85 -10.14 -33.74
C LYS A 401 17.37 -8.85 -34.40
N LYS A 402 16.82 -7.69 -34.04
CA LYS A 402 17.30 -6.40 -34.56
C LYS A 402 18.74 -6.11 -34.14
N ASN A 403 19.10 -6.38 -32.89
CA ASN A 403 20.45 -6.17 -32.39
C ASN A 403 21.47 -7.06 -33.14
N ASN A 404 21.16 -8.35 -33.32
CA ASN A 404 22.02 -9.25 -34.08
C ASN A 404 22.21 -8.79 -35.54
N ASN A 405 21.16 -8.26 -36.18
CA ASN A 405 21.29 -7.72 -37.53
C ASN A 405 22.19 -6.48 -37.56
N LEU A 406 22.05 -5.56 -36.59
CA LEU A 406 22.91 -4.38 -36.48
C LEU A 406 24.37 -4.76 -36.23
N GLU A 407 24.63 -5.76 -35.38
CA GLU A 407 25.99 -6.28 -35.15
C GLU A 407 26.59 -6.87 -36.42
N GLN A 408 25.81 -7.58 -37.24
CA GLN A 408 26.27 -8.08 -38.54
C GLN A 408 26.57 -6.94 -39.51
N ASP A 409 25.69 -5.94 -39.62
CA ASP A 409 25.89 -4.79 -40.50
C ASP A 409 27.15 -4.00 -40.12
N LEU A 410 27.40 -3.79 -38.82
CA LEU A 410 28.60 -3.14 -38.31
C LEU A 410 29.87 -3.97 -38.59
N PHE A 411 29.80 -5.31 -38.45
CA PHE A 411 30.91 -6.19 -38.79
C PHE A 411 31.28 -6.10 -40.27
N PHE A 412 30.29 -6.08 -41.17
CA PHE A 412 30.55 -5.89 -42.60
C PHE A 412 31.14 -4.51 -42.91
N ALA A 413 30.64 -3.46 -42.25
CA ALA A 413 31.20 -2.11 -42.39
C ALA A 413 32.67 -2.05 -41.96
N SER A 414 33.02 -2.73 -40.85
CA SER A 414 34.41 -2.86 -40.35
C SER A 414 35.34 -3.48 -41.40
N GLN A 415 34.91 -4.59 -42.01
CA GLN A 415 35.71 -5.25 -43.05
C GLN A 415 35.93 -4.36 -44.27
N LEU A 416 34.89 -3.63 -44.70
CA LEU A 416 35.00 -2.69 -45.82
C LEU A 416 35.98 -1.55 -45.50
N GLN A 417 35.90 -0.96 -44.32
CA GLN A 417 36.81 0.10 -43.90
C GLN A 417 38.26 -0.39 -43.82
N GLY A 418 38.49 -1.59 -43.25
CA GLY A 418 39.82 -2.20 -43.19
C GLY A 418 40.44 -2.46 -44.57
N HIS A 419 39.63 -2.66 -45.61
CA HIS A 419 40.11 -2.76 -47.00
C HIS A 419 40.44 -1.40 -47.64
N LEU A 420 39.97 -0.29 -47.08
CA LEU A 420 40.32 1.05 -47.55
C LEU A 420 41.70 1.47 -47.07
N LEU A 421 42.21 0.97 -45.95
CA LEU A 421 43.55 1.31 -45.47
C LEU A 421 44.63 0.61 -46.29
N PRO A 422 45.75 1.27 -46.63
CA PRO A 422 46.87 0.62 -47.29
C PRO A 422 47.45 -0.52 -46.45
N LYS A 423 47.69 -1.68 -47.08
CA LYS A 423 48.24 -2.87 -46.43
C LYS A 423 49.74 -3.07 -46.68
N ASP A 424 50.22 -2.68 -47.85
CA ASP A 424 51.61 -2.90 -48.29
C ASP A 424 52.44 -1.64 -48.15
N SER A 425 53.62 -1.72 -47.53
CA SER A 425 54.55 -0.59 -47.42
C SER A 425 54.92 -0.01 -48.80
N PRO A 426 55.08 1.32 -48.92
CA PRO A 426 55.40 1.96 -50.20
C PRO A 426 56.77 1.52 -50.74
N SER A 427 56.88 1.41 -52.06
CA SER A 427 58.11 1.01 -52.78
C SER A 427 59.01 2.19 -53.17
N VAL A 428 59.12 3.21 -52.31
CA VAL A 428 59.94 4.41 -52.57
C VAL A 428 61.37 4.21 -52.08
N LYS A 429 62.37 4.46 -52.94
CA LYS A 429 63.79 4.25 -52.63
C LYS A 429 64.24 5.17 -51.50
N GLY A 430 64.87 4.58 -50.48
CA GLY A 430 65.41 5.31 -49.32
C GLY A 430 64.38 5.62 -48.23
N LEU A 431 63.17 5.05 -48.30
CA LEU A 431 62.15 5.17 -47.25
C LEU A 431 61.74 3.80 -46.72
N ASN A 432 61.53 3.72 -45.41
CA ASN A 432 60.87 2.61 -44.74
C ASN A 432 59.65 3.15 -44.00
N LEU A 433 58.51 2.45 -44.07
CA LEU A 433 57.27 2.92 -43.46
C LEU A 433 56.53 1.76 -42.79
N PHE A 434 56.05 2.03 -41.58
CA PHE A 434 55.18 1.13 -40.82
C PHE A 434 53.99 1.92 -40.26
N ALA A 435 52.77 1.40 -40.47
CA ALA A 435 51.53 2.02 -40.01
C ALA A 435 50.80 1.10 -39.02
N THR A 436 50.12 1.68 -38.05
CA THR A 436 49.27 0.96 -37.10
C THR A 436 47.95 1.68 -36.95
N TYR A 437 46.85 0.92 -36.97
CA TYR A 437 45.48 1.39 -36.82
C TYR A 437 44.75 0.44 -35.87
N LEU A 438 44.25 0.98 -34.76
CA LEU A 438 43.49 0.26 -33.75
C LEU A 438 42.19 1.04 -33.51
N PRO A 439 41.06 0.62 -34.10
CA PRO A 439 39.80 1.31 -33.91
C PRO A 439 39.25 1.09 -32.50
N MET A 440 38.56 2.10 -31.96
CA MET A 440 37.86 2.04 -30.67
C MET A 440 36.66 1.09 -30.75
N GLU A 441 35.86 1.23 -31.82
CA GLU A 441 34.70 0.40 -32.11
C GLU A 441 34.97 -0.49 -33.34
N GLN A 442 33.92 -1.07 -33.93
CA GLN A 442 34.09 -1.87 -35.14
C GLN A 442 34.50 -1.01 -36.36
N VAL A 443 34.17 0.28 -36.35
CA VAL A 443 34.52 1.25 -37.41
C VAL A 443 34.92 2.59 -36.78
N GLY A 444 35.91 3.26 -37.37
CA GLY A 444 36.55 4.46 -36.80
C GLY A 444 36.57 5.70 -37.71
N GLY A 445 36.86 6.87 -37.16
CA GLY A 445 37.05 8.13 -37.89
C GLY A 445 38.47 8.32 -38.45
N ASP A 446 39.43 7.64 -37.86
CA ASP A 446 40.85 7.73 -38.23
C ASP A 446 41.16 7.18 -39.64
N LEU A 447 42.15 7.79 -40.30
CA LEU A 447 42.60 7.45 -41.65
C LEU A 447 44.09 7.69 -41.82
N TYR A 448 44.75 6.83 -42.58
CA TYR A 448 46.00 7.17 -43.25
C TYR A 448 46.03 6.66 -44.69
N ASP A 449 46.79 7.33 -45.55
CA ASP A 449 47.02 6.92 -46.93
C ASP A 449 48.34 7.47 -47.46
N TRP A 450 48.83 6.89 -48.55
CA TRP A 450 49.96 7.41 -49.28
C TRP A 450 49.82 7.18 -50.78
N VAL A 451 50.49 8.05 -51.55
CA VAL A 451 50.60 7.99 -53.00
C VAL A 451 52.07 8.04 -53.36
N GLU A 452 52.55 7.01 -54.05
CA GLU A 452 53.87 6.99 -54.68
C GLU A 452 53.80 7.88 -55.92
N VAL A 453 54.51 9.01 -55.89
CA VAL A 453 54.54 9.96 -57.01
C VAL A 453 55.53 9.48 -58.06
N ASP A 454 56.70 9.02 -57.62
CA ASP A 454 57.73 8.35 -58.42
C ASP A 454 58.63 7.47 -57.51
N GLU A 455 59.74 6.95 -58.03
CA GLU A 455 60.66 6.08 -57.27
C GLU A 455 61.33 6.75 -56.05
N HIS A 456 61.25 8.08 -55.92
CA HIS A 456 61.91 8.88 -54.88
C HIS A 456 60.96 9.77 -54.08
N GLN A 457 59.70 9.89 -54.52
CA GLN A 457 58.71 10.80 -53.94
C GLN A 457 57.51 10.06 -53.35
N LEU A 458 57.24 10.30 -52.07
CA LEU A 458 56.08 9.78 -51.35
C LEU A 458 55.23 10.94 -50.82
N LEU A 459 53.97 11.02 -51.26
CA LEU A 459 52.97 11.90 -50.66
C LEU A 459 52.16 11.11 -49.62
N PHE A 460 52.18 11.55 -48.38
CA PHE A 460 51.55 10.92 -47.23
C PHE A 460 50.44 11.79 -46.64
N LEU A 461 49.38 11.16 -46.15
CA LEU A 461 48.30 11.77 -45.41
C LEU A 461 47.94 10.91 -44.20
N ILE A 462 47.74 11.58 -43.06
CA ILE A 462 47.04 11.05 -41.89
C ILE A 462 45.95 12.04 -41.52
N ALA A 463 44.78 11.53 -41.15
CA ALA A 463 43.64 12.34 -40.80
C ALA A 463 42.79 11.66 -39.72
N ASP A 464 42.09 12.47 -38.96
CA ASP A 464 41.14 12.05 -37.95
C ASP A 464 39.85 12.87 -38.13
N VAL A 465 38.71 12.16 -38.06
CA VAL A 465 37.38 12.72 -38.19
C VAL A 465 36.70 12.70 -36.84
N ALA A 466 36.38 13.88 -36.31
CA ALA A 466 35.71 14.01 -35.03
C ALA A 466 34.40 13.22 -34.96
N GLY A 467 34.30 12.33 -33.97
CA GLY A 467 33.20 11.41 -33.76
C GLY A 467 33.64 9.96 -33.96
N HIS A 468 32.78 9.00 -33.64
CA HIS A 468 33.08 7.57 -33.78
C HIS A 468 31.94 6.84 -34.50
N GLY A 469 32.17 5.58 -34.82
CA GLY A 469 31.18 4.72 -35.46
C GLY A 469 31.01 4.99 -36.96
N VAL A 470 29.87 4.51 -37.51
CA VAL A 470 29.61 4.50 -38.95
C VAL A 470 29.71 5.88 -39.63
N PRO A 471 29.17 6.97 -39.06
CA PRO A 471 29.21 8.26 -39.75
C PRO A 471 30.64 8.82 -39.91
N ALA A 472 31.50 8.66 -38.90
CA ALA A 472 32.90 9.07 -38.96
C ALA A 472 33.69 8.26 -40.00
N ALA A 473 33.47 6.94 -40.04
CA ALA A 473 34.07 6.05 -41.04
C ALA A 473 33.68 6.38 -42.49
N LEU A 474 32.45 6.82 -42.73
CA LEU A 474 32.00 7.27 -44.05
C LEU A 474 32.73 8.56 -44.47
N VAL A 475 32.90 9.51 -43.54
CA VAL A 475 33.63 10.76 -43.82
C VAL A 475 35.12 10.47 -44.05
N SER A 476 35.73 9.60 -43.25
CA SER A 476 37.10 9.10 -43.45
C SER A 476 37.28 8.53 -44.87
N SER A 477 36.33 7.73 -45.34
CA SER A 477 36.32 7.20 -46.71
C SER A 477 36.27 8.31 -47.76
N MET A 478 35.49 9.38 -47.54
CA MET A 478 35.45 10.54 -48.44
C MET A 478 36.78 11.30 -48.45
N VAL A 479 37.40 11.50 -47.28
CA VAL A 479 38.73 12.14 -47.16
C VAL A 479 39.76 11.38 -47.98
N LYS A 480 39.77 10.04 -47.89
CA LYS A 480 40.67 9.18 -48.68
C LYS A 480 40.49 9.38 -50.17
N VAL A 481 39.25 9.35 -50.66
CA VAL A 481 38.93 9.54 -52.09
C VAL A 481 39.41 10.91 -52.57
N GLN A 482 39.13 11.96 -51.79
CA GLN A 482 39.57 13.32 -52.13
C GLN A 482 41.09 13.45 -52.15
N PHE A 483 41.79 12.87 -51.16
CA PHE A 483 43.24 12.87 -51.12
C PHE A 483 43.86 12.25 -52.38
N ARG A 484 43.42 11.04 -52.74
CA ARG A 484 43.95 10.34 -53.93
C ARG A 484 43.67 11.08 -55.23
N GLU A 485 42.51 11.74 -55.35
CA GLU A 485 42.18 12.52 -56.54
C GLU A 485 43.06 13.77 -56.64
N ILE A 486 43.18 14.53 -55.55
CA ILE A 486 43.97 15.77 -55.50
C ILE A 486 45.46 15.49 -55.66
N ALA A 487 45.96 14.35 -55.16
CA ALA A 487 47.36 13.93 -55.29
C ALA A 487 47.82 13.79 -56.75
N LYS A 488 46.89 13.58 -57.70
CA LYS A 488 47.18 13.55 -59.14
C LYS A 488 47.50 14.95 -59.69
N GLU A 489 46.96 15.99 -59.07
CA GLU A 489 47.07 17.37 -59.55
C GLU A 489 48.22 18.14 -58.89
N THR A 490 48.50 17.86 -57.61
CA THR A 490 49.57 18.56 -56.87
C THR A 490 50.15 17.72 -55.75
N GLN A 491 51.48 17.81 -55.58
CA GLN A 491 52.22 17.13 -54.53
C GLN A 491 52.63 18.10 -53.40
N ASN A 492 52.24 19.37 -53.48
CA ASN A 492 52.56 20.35 -52.44
C ASN A 492 51.58 20.20 -51.26
N PRO A 493 52.03 19.81 -50.04
CA PRO A 493 51.14 19.47 -48.94
C PRO A 493 50.14 20.57 -48.56
N ALA A 494 50.57 21.84 -48.49
CA ALA A 494 49.67 22.95 -48.21
C ALA A 494 48.59 23.13 -49.30
N LYS A 495 48.93 22.91 -50.58
CA LYS A 495 47.95 22.97 -51.68
C LYS A 495 47.00 21.78 -51.67
N VAL A 496 47.48 20.59 -51.31
CA VAL A 496 46.66 19.39 -51.12
C VAL A 496 45.60 19.65 -50.06
N LEU A 497 46.02 20.09 -48.86
CA LEU A 497 45.09 20.41 -47.76
C LEU A 497 44.10 21.52 -48.13
N LEU A 498 44.55 22.54 -48.87
CA LEU A 498 43.66 23.61 -49.35
C LEU A 498 42.55 23.08 -50.27
N LYS A 499 42.91 22.26 -51.26
CA LYS A 499 41.94 21.66 -52.18
C LYS A 499 41.01 20.67 -51.47
N MET A 500 41.55 19.89 -50.52
CA MET A 500 40.74 19.00 -49.69
C MET A 500 39.73 19.79 -48.86
N ASN A 501 40.14 20.90 -48.24
CA ASN A 501 39.22 21.78 -47.51
C ASN A 501 38.09 22.30 -48.40
N GLN A 502 38.42 22.77 -49.62
CA GLN A 502 37.43 23.28 -50.58
C GLN A 502 36.44 22.19 -51.05
N ALA A 503 36.91 20.96 -51.22
CA ALA A 503 36.05 19.83 -51.59
C ALA A 503 35.15 19.38 -50.43
N LEU A 504 35.66 19.41 -49.19
CA LEU A 504 35.00 18.83 -48.02
C LEU A 504 34.05 19.83 -47.32
N VAL A 505 34.31 21.13 -47.36
CA VAL A 505 33.55 22.15 -46.58
C VAL A 505 32.03 22.10 -46.74
N PHE A 506 31.52 21.77 -47.94
CA PHE A 506 30.08 21.65 -48.19
C PHE A 506 29.53 20.24 -47.93
N LEU A 507 30.39 19.22 -47.94
CA LEU A 507 30.00 17.82 -47.77
C LEU A 507 29.93 17.41 -46.30
N VAL A 508 30.79 17.98 -45.46
CA VAL A 508 30.97 17.55 -44.06
C VAL A 508 30.71 18.66 -43.05
N SER A 509 29.82 19.61 -43.36
CA SER A 509 29.57 20.85 -42.57
C SER A 509 29.28 20.68 -41.06
N LYS A 510 29.12 19.45 -40.56
CA LYS A 510 28.92 19.10 -39.14
C LYS A 510 30.07 18.27 -38.52
N TYR A 511 31.07 17.87 -39.30
CA TYR A 511 32.23 17.12 -38.84
C TYR A 511 33.47 17.99 -38.91
N PHE A 512 34.34 17.83 -37.92
CA PHE A 512 35.67 18.44 -37.93
C PHE A 512 36.67 17.39 -38.33
N ILE A 513 37.56 17.73 -39.27
CA ILE A 513 38.57 16.81 -39.77
C ILE A 513 39.93 17.43 -39.52
N THR A 514 40.76 16.75 -38.74
CA THR A 514 42.16 17.11 -38.57
C THR A 514 43.00 16.30 -39.55
N ALA A 515 44.05 16.88 -40.13
CA ALA A 515 44.92 16.14 -41.04
C ALA A 515 46.36 16.65 -41.07
N SER A 516 47.33 15.76 -41.27
CA SER A 516 48.71 16.13 -41.60
C SER A 516 49.11 15.49 -42.92
N CYS A 517 49.66 16.32 -43.81
CA CYS A 517 50.12 15.89 -45.13
C CYS A 517 51.61 16.16 -45.28
N ALA A 518 52.35 15.19 -45.82
CA ALA A 518 53.80 15.28 -45.99
C ALA A 518 54.22 14.80 -47.37
N LEU A 519 55.19 15.47 -47.98
CA LEU A 519 55.89 15.02 -49.18
C LEU A 519 57.35 14.72 -48.79
N PHE A 520 57.76 13.46 -48.94
CA PHE A 520 59.14 13.03 -48.82
C PHE A 520 59.77 12.95 -50.21
N ASP A 521 60.90 13.61 -50.43
CA ASP A 521 61.68 13.56 -51.67
C ASP A 521 63.12 13.12 -51.34
N THR A 522 63.42 11.85 -51.57
CA THR A 522 64.74 11.25 -51.27
C THR A 522 65.81 11.64 -52.29
N LYS A 523 65.42 12.21 -53.43
CA LYS A 523 66.37 12.70 -54.43
C LYS A 523 66.87 14.10 -54.09
N LYS A 524 65.98 14.95 -53.57
CA LYS A 524 66.33 16.30 -53.09
C LYS A 524 66.75 16.33 -51.63
N ASN A 525 66.70 15.19 -50.94
CA ASN A 525 66.92 15.08 -49.50
C ASN A 525 66.07 16.12 -48.76
N GLN A 526 64.77 16.16 -49.04
CA GLN A 526 63.85 17.12 -48.44
C GLN A 526 62.54 16.47 -48.02
N VAL A 527 62.01 16.92 -46.89
CA VAL A 527 60.62 16.70 -46.48
C VAL A 527 59.89 18.04 -46.44
N ILE A 528 58.65 18.04 -46.93
CA ILE A 528 57.72 19.15 -46.82
C ILE A 528 56.50 18.66 -46.05
N ILE A 529 56.09 19.36 -45.00
CA ILE A 529 54.95 18.96 -44.16
C ILE A 529 54.00 20.15 -44.00
N SER A 530 52.70 19.88 -44.04
CA SER A 530 51.65 20.83 -43.69
C SER A 530 50.64 20.16 -42.75
N SER A 531 50.07 20.94 -41.83
CA SER A 531 49.07 20.45 -40.87
C SER A 531 47.78 21.25 -41.00
N ALA A 532 46.66 20.57 -40.84
CA ALA A 532 45.31 21.10 -40.76
C ALA A 532 44.72 20.79 -39.39
N GLY A 533 45.29 21.37 -38.33
CA GLY A 533 44.82 21.21 -36.95
C GLY A 533 45.10 19.84 -36.32
N HIS A 534 45.91 19.00 -36.96
CA HIS A 534 46.27 17.66 -36.48
C HIS A 534 47.37 17.71 -35.41
N PRO A 535 47.47 16.70 -34.51
CA PRO A 535 48.59 16.58 -33.59
C PRO A 535 49.93 16.73 -34.30
N ASN A 536 50.85 17.46 -33.64
CA ASN A 536 52.14 17.77 -34.25
C ASN A 536 52.99 16.50 -34.36
N PRO A 537 53.53 16.17 -35.54
CA PRO A 537 54.37 15.00 -35.69
C PRO A 537 55.68 15.17 -34.90
N LEU A 538 56.22 14.04 -34.48
CA LEU A 538 57.46 13.98 -33.71
C LEU A 538 58.59 13.51 -34.63
N ILE A 539 59.71 14.22 -34.63
CA ILE A 539 60.89 13.90 -35.45
C ILE A 539 62.01 13.39 -34.56
N TYR A 540 62.65 12.31 -34.99
CA TYR A 540 63.98 11.90 -34.57
C TYR A 540 65.00 12.38 -35.60
N ASN A 541 65.94 13.21 -35.18
CA ASN A 541 67.09 13.55 -36.00
C ASN A 541 68.20 12.52 -35.76
N GLY A 542 68.65 11.85 -36.82
CA GLY A 542 69.67 10.80 -36.76
C GLY A 542 71.04 11.32 -36.33
N ASP A 543 71.43 12.49 -36.83
CA ASP A 543 72.73 13.11 -36.58
C ASP A 543 72.88 13.59 -35.12
N ASP A 544 71.88 14.31 -34.61
CA ASP A 544 71.86 14.88 -33.26
C ASP A 544 71.31 13.91 -32.19
N SER A 545 70.85 12.72 -32.61
CA SER A 545 70.23 11.70 -31.74
C SER A 545 69.11 12.26 -30.84
N LYS A 546 68.34 13.23 -31.37
CA LYS A 546 67.36 14.02 -30.60
C LYS A 546 65.96 13.87 -31.15
N PHE A 547 65.00 13.72 -30.25
CA PHE A 547 63.57 13.78 -30.56
C PHE A 547 62.99 15.16 -30.25
N SER A 548 62.15 15.67 -31.14
CA SER A 548 61.40 16.93 -30.95
C SER A 548 60.05 16.91 -31.66
N PHE A 549 59.04 17.53 -31.06
CA PHE A 549 57.79 17.84 -31.75
C PHE A 549 57.99 18.97 -32.75
N LEU A 550 57.36 18.85 -33.92
CA LEU A 550 57.22 19.98 -34.82
C LEU A 550 56.24 21.00 -34.25
N ASN A 551 56.40 22.25 -34.68
CA ASN A 551 55.44 23.31 -34.36
C ASN A 551 54.77 23.75 -35.66
N LEU A 552 53.85 22.92 -36.14
CA LEU A 552 53.04 23.22 -37.32
C LEU A 552 51.77 23.94 -36.88
N LYS A 553 51.35 24.92 -37.67
CA LYS A 553 50.09 25.62 -37.47
C LYS A 553 49.20 25.39 -38.67
N GLY A 554 47.92 25.15 -38.40
CA GLY A 554 46.88 25.11 -39.43
C GLY A 554 45.51 24.96 -38.80
N SER A 555 44.48 25.32 -39.56
CA SER A 555 43.09 25.15 -39.14
C SER A 555 42.59 23.77 -39.53
N ILE A 556 41.61 23.25 -38.80
CA ILE A 556 40.87 22.02 -39.16
C ILE A 556 40.20 22.16 -40.54
N LEU A 557 40.13 21.05 -41.27
CA LEU A 557 39.45 20.97 -42.56
C LEU A 557 37.93 20.99 -42.37
N GLY A 558 37.22 21.50 -43.38
CA GLY A 558 35.76 21.44 -43.44
C GLY A 558 35.03 22.54 -42.64
N TRP A 559 35.76 23.40 -41.93
CA TRP A 559 35.14 24.44 -41.09
C TRP A 559 34.78 25.73 -41.84
N ARG A 560 35.67 26.24 -42.71
CA ARG A 560 35.46 27.46 -43.51
C ARG A 560 36.17 27.34 -44.85
N GLU A 561 35.67 28.01 -45.88
CA GLU A 561 36.21 27.93 -47.25
C GLU A 561 37.63 28.50 -47.38
N SER A 562 37.95 29.58 -46.64
CA SER A 562 39.19 30.34 -46.79
C SER A 562 40.15 30.15 -45.62
N PHE A 563 41.03 29.15 -45.73
CA PHE A 563 42.18 28.97 -44.84
C PHE A 563 43.50 29.00 -45.61
N GLN A 564 44.56 29.46 -44.95
CA GLN A 564 45.93 29.36 -45.47
C GLN A 564 46.66 28.26 -44.72
N PHE A 565 47.08 27.23 -45.45
CA PHE A 565 47.98 26.19 -44.95
C PHE A 565 49.42 26.58 -45.29
N GLN A 566 50.34 26.33 -44.35
CA GLN A 566 51.76 26.64 -44.53
C GLN A 566 52.57 25.36 -44.67
N ASN A 567 53.56 25.39 -45.56
CA ASN A 567 54.54 24.32 -45.66
C ASN A 567 55.67 24.61 -44.67
N TRP A 568 56.01 23.60 -43.89
CA TRP A 568 57.26 23.52 -43.18
C TRP A 568 58.19 22.57 -43.96
N THR A 569 59.46 22.92 -44.06
CA THR A 569 60.41 22.22 -44.91
C THR A 569 61.70 21.98 -44.16
N GLN A 570 62.23 20.75 -44.23
CA GLN A 570 63.51 20.38 -43.65
C GLN A 570 64.29 19.45 -44.58
N THR A 571 65.62 19.52 -44.52
CA THR A 571 66.50 18.55 -45.17
C THR A 571 66.45 17.22 -44.42
N ILE A 572 66.22 16.11 -45.13
CA ILE A 572 66.25 14.78 -44.54
C ILE A 572 67.64 14.16 -44.61
N THR A 573 67.99 13.42 -43.58
CA THR A 573 69.24 12.67 -43.47
C THR A 573 68.95 11.21 -43.16
N LYS A 574 69.87 10.33 -43.55
CA LYS A 574 69.77 8.90 -43.27
C LYS A 574 69.70 8.66 -41.76
N GLY A 575 68.72 7.87 -41.32
CA GLY A 575 68.44 7.60 -39.91
C GLY A 575 67.42 8.54 -39.28
N ASP A 576 66.96 9.59 -39.98
CA ASP A 576 65.85 10.40 -39.51
C ASP A 576 64.56 9.57 -39.45
N ARG A 577 63.74 9.81 -38.42
CA ARG A 577 62.41 9.17 -38.28
C ARG A 577 61.33 10.21 -38.03
N TYR A 578 60.18 10.01 -38.65
CA TYR A 578 59.00 10.85 -38.51
C TYR A 578 57.87 10.00 -37.94
N PHE A 579 57.29 10.45 -36.84
CA PHE A 579 56.19 9.79 -36.15
C PHE A 579 54.95 10.67 -36.26
N PHE A 580 54.03 10.25 -37.12
CA PHE A 580 52.70 10.86 -37.26
C PHE A 580 51.70 10.06 -36.44
N TYR A 581 50.77 10.73 -35.78
CA TYR A 581 49.80 10.07 -34.91
C TYR A 581 48.52 10.88 -34.76
N THR A 582 47.44 10.17 -34.49
CA THR A 582 46.13 10.73 -34.10
C THR A 582 46.07 10.90 -32.59
N ASP A 583 45.19 11.77 -32.13
CA ASP A 583 45.13 12.17 -30.72
C ASP A 583 44.84 11.00 -29.79
N GLY A 584 44.18 9.93 -30.24
CA GLY A 584 43.97 8.68 -29.50
C GLY A 584 45.24 8.05 -28.92
N VAL A 585 46.43 8.26 -29.52
CA VAL A 585 47.73 7.86 -28.94
C VAL A 585 48.00 8.61 -27.63
N THR A 586 47.77 9.92 -27.62
CA THR A 586 48.03 10.80 -26.48
C THR A 586 46.85 10.89 -25.52
N GLU A 587 45.64 10.63 -26.01
CA GLU A 587 44.38 10.70 -25.28
C GLU A 587 44.02 9.39 -24.59
N ALA A 588 44.77 8.30 -24.82
CA ALA A 588 44.63 7.05 -24.07
C ALA A 588 44.60 7.31 -22.55
N ARG A 589 43.67 6.69 -21.82
CA ARG A 589 43.39 7.02 -20.40
C ARG A 589 43.47 5.81 -19.48
N ALA A 590 44.09 6.01 -18.32
CA ALA A 590 43.93 5.19 -17.12
C ALA A 590 43.50 6.09 -15.96
N ASP A 591 42.50 5.68 -15.18
CA ASP A 591 42.00 6.42 -13.99
C ASP A 591 41.75 7.92 -14.25
N GLY A 592 41.26 8.26 -15.44
CA GLY A 592 40.97 9.65 -15.85
C GLY A 592 42.19 10.50 -16.23
N LYS A 593 43.42 9.94 -16.25
CA LYS A 593 44.66 10.62 -16.66
C LYS A 593 45.05 10.25 -18.09
N LEU A 594 45.36 11.26 -18.90
CA LEU A 594 45.87 11.10 -20.26
C LEU A 594 47.28 10.49 -20.27
N PHE A 595 47.57 9.67 -21.28
CA PHE A 595 48.92 9.19 -21.56
C PHE A 595 49.83 10.38 -21.90
N GLY A 596 49.38 11.25 -22.80
CA GLY A 596 49.98 12.53 -23.11
C GLY A 596 51.31 12.48 -23.88
N GLU A 597 51.62 13.59 -24.53
CA GLU A 597 52.83 13.76 -25.36
C GLU A 597 54.14 13.50 -24.61
N SER A 598 54.18 13.81 -23.32
CA SER A 598 55.38 13.60 -22.48
C SER A 598 55.72 12.12 -22.29
N ASN A 599 54.71 11.25 -22.19
CA ASN A 599 54.94 9.81 -22.07
C ASN A 599 55.25 9.18 -23.43
N LEU A 600 54.59 9.65 -24.50
CA LEU A 600 54.93 9.26 -25.87
C LEU A 600 56.40 9.57 -26.20
N LEU A 601 56.86 10.80 -25.95
CA LEU A 601 58.26 11.19 -26.16
C LEU A 601 59.23 10.34 -25.35
N ARG A 602 58.87 9.99 -24.11
CA ARG A 602 59.69 9.13 -23.24
C ARG A 602 59.76 7.70 -23.76
N LEU A 603 58.66 7.19 -24.30
CA LEU A 603 58.57 5.86 -24.88
C LEU A 603 59.45 5.77 -26.14
N LEU A 604 59.30 6.71 -27.08
CA LEU A 604 60.08 6.74 -28.32
C LEU A 604 61.59 6.90 -28.07
N LYS A 605 61.99 7.67 -27.05
CA LYS A 605 63.40 7.77 -26.64
C LYS A 605 64.01 6.43 -26.22
N LYS A 606 63.22 5.54 -25.61
CA LYS A 606 63.68 4.20 -25.19
C LYS A 606 63.82 3.22 -26.37
N THR A 607 63.15 3.49 -27.49
CA THR A 607 63.13 2.61 -28.65
C THR A 607 64.01 3.08 -29.81
N LYS A 608 64.83 4.13 -29.60
CA LYS A 608 65.68 4.75 -30.63
C LYS A 608 66.56 3.79 -31.44
N SER A 609 67.01 2.68 -30.82
CA SER A 609 67.91 1.69 -31.45
C SER A 609 67.17 0.49 -32.02
N LYS A 610 65.84 0.46 -31.94
CA LYS A 610 65.00 -0.61 -32.51
C LYS A 610 64.63 -0.27 -33.95
N ASP A 611 64.29 -1.27 -34.75
CA ASP A 611 63.66 -1.06 -36.06
C ASP A 611 62.24 -0.48 -35.91
N ILE A 612 61.70 0.10 -36.99
CA ILE A 612 60.41 0.79 -36.94
C ILE A 612 59.24 -0.12 -36.56
N GLN A 613 59.30 -1.42 -36.89
CA GLN A 613 58.25 -2.38 -36.53
C GLN A 613 58.25 -2.64 -35.02
N ALA A 614 59.42 -2.89 -34.42
CA ALA A 614 59.55 -3.06 -32.98
C ALA A 614 59.29 -1.76 -32.21
N VAL A 615 59.47 -0.57 -32.82
CA VAL A 615 58.95 0.68 -32.25
C VAL A 615 57.42 0.66 -32.21
N ALA A 616 56.77 0.31 -33.32
CA ALA A 616 55.32 0.29 -33.42
C ALA A 616 54.68 -0.72 -32.45
N GLU A 617 55.25 -1.92 -32.31
CA GLU A 617 54.79 -2.94 -31.36
C GLU A 617 54.89 -2.45 -29.91
N VAL A 618 55.99 -1.80 -29.53
CA VAL A 618 56.16 -1.23 -28.18
C VAL A 618 55.15 -0.12 -27.90
N VAL A 619 54.88 0.74 -28.88
CA VAL A 619 53.86 1.80 -28.75
C VAL A 619 52.48 1.20 -28.56
N GLN A 620 52.12 0.20 -29.38
CA GLN A 620 50.84 -0.51 -29.28
C GLN A 620 50.67 -1.17 -27.90
N GLU A 621 51.67 -1.91 -27.43
CA GLU A 621 51.63 -2.60 -26.14
C GLU A 621 51.46 -1.61 -24.98
N GLU A 622 52.22 -0.51 -24.98
CA GLU A 622 52.16 0.48 -23.90
C GLU A 622 50.81 1.21 -23.88
N ILE A 623 50.28 1.60 -25.04
CA ILE A 623 48.95 2.25 -25.14
C ILE A 623 47.86 1.30 -24.66
N THR A 624 47.85 0.07 -25.18
CA THR A 624 46.85 -0.95 -24.82
C THR A 624 46.88 -1.27 -23.32
N LYS A 625 48.08 -1.31 -22.74
CA LYS A 625 48.27 -1.54 -21.31
C LYS A 625 47.84 -0.33 -20.48
N TYR A 626 48.15 0.89 -20.94
CA TYR A 626 47.78 2.12 -20.25
C TYR A 626 46.26 2.35 -20.28
N SER A 627 45.55 1.82 -21.27
CA SER A 627 44.09 1.96 -21.38
C SER A 627 43.28 0.80 -20.80
N ASP A 628 43.89 -0.12 -20.03
CA ASP A 628 43.24 -1.34 -19.51
C ASP A 628 42.52 -2.18 -20.59
N LYS A 629 43.03 -2.15 -21.83
CA LYS A 629 42.43 -2.76 -23.04
C LYS A 629 41.09 -2.13 -23.49
N GLU A 630 40.70 -0.98 -22.96
CA GLU A 630 39.57 -0.19 -23.43
C GLU A 630 40.05 1.12 -24.05
N LEU A 631 40.15 1.17 -25.37
CA LEU A 631 40.39 2.42 -26.08
C LEU A 631 39.16 3.34 -25.95
N LYS A 632 39.38 4.64 -25.78
CA LYS A 632 38.33 5.67 -25.73
C LYS A 632 38.25 6.51 -27.00
N ASP A 633 39.18 6.29 -27.92
CA ASP A 633 39.22 6.85 -29.26
C ASP A 633 40.03 5.92 -30.18
N ASP A 634 39.95 6.14 -31.49
CA ASP A 634 40.77 5.41 -32.46
C ASP A 634 42.25 5.75 -32.29
N VAL A 635 43.11 4.74 -32.40
CA VAL A 635 44.56 4.92 -32.25
C VAL A 635 45.23 4.63 -33.58
N THR A 636 45.77 5.68 -34.19
CA THR A 636 46.49 5.58 -35.46
C THR A 636 47.84 6.25 -35.37
N TYR A 637 48.87 5.59 -35.89
CA TYR A 637 50.17 6.21 -36.05
C TYR A 637 50.96 5.58 -37.20
N VAL A 638 51.82 6.38 -37.79
CA VAL A 638 52.68 6.00 -38.91
C VAL A 638 54.10 6.46 -38.65
N ILE A 639 55.04 5.53 -38.79
CA ILE A 639 56.48 5.75 -38.60
C ILE A 639 57.14 5.69 -39.97
N ILE A 640 57.84 6.77 -40.35
CA ILE A 640 58.59 6.86 -41.61
C ILE A 640 60.07 7.05 -41.28
N GLU A 641 60.93 6.17 -41.77
CA GLU A 641 62.38 6.19 -41.57
C GLU A 641 63.13 6.38 -42.89
N ILE A 642 64.19 7.19 -42.88
CA ILE A 642 65.05 7.44 -44.03
C ILE A 642 66.24 6.45 -43.99
N ILE A 643 66.42 5.63 -45.03
CA ILE A 643 67.44 4.55 -45.10
C ILE A 643 68.69 4.95 -45.89
#